data_AF-A0AAV6XQV9-F1
#
_entry.id   AF-A0AAV6XQV9-F1
#
_cell.length_a   1.000
_cell.length_b   1.000
_cell.length_c   1.000
_cell.angle_alpha   90.00
_cell.angle_beta   90.00
_cell.angle_gamma   90.00
#
_symmetry.space_group_name_H-M   'P 1'
#
loop_
_entity.id
_entity.type
_entity.pdbx_description
1 polymer ?
#
loop_
_entity_poly.entity_id
_entity_poly.type
_entity_poly.pdbx_seq_one_letter_code
_entity_poly.pdbx_strand_id
1 'polypeptide(L)'
;MESSKVCTPSSNISLITLLPPQISAKTMLSSSILCCSSNSVSPSFSSLASQPFTLISTKQIDFGHNFSFSSKLPWTSLHIRPPSRYTRQSTATQELVETDSSASGFVETDSSASGFVETGYICGVHGLHGEVRVKPSTDFPDLRFSKSGTRWLKQQVLGIETLQEIELVEGRGHPGQSWIVRFNDINTVEQAQKLVGSSILVRDEDRPVLEEGEFYTRDLIGMRVILKESGDPIGTVVSVFNSGASDLLRVKLNSLRNIPNQIGKSKLEAGDSGPLVWVPFVEAIVPIVDLEKGEMLITPPKGLLELNVRSDERSKKERRESEWKERKKFQRRLIAAKKKLCEMEQQHVFHGFRYGEKDLGRLLANQIVTVNSKLLQQALQNIETPSKRPNLLQILNAVPRSNTLRVSENPSSAGSEDPPDPNSRLRREGDLLASKGKVAIFLILQESEHIEKSSDNLVNSDGNEKSCLLVKALLDDHLRFVKSEDRSSFPLVLVCSAAHSVSSLQAFFSDHDYFAFDPEKVWFLEEEKLPVVSSSLEGHQKHKILMKSPWEFLQRPIGSGGVISLLSSQDSLLDQLSEMGVDYIEVCRTNQRPQNANILLGLVDSCKANVGIQLFKEITSEEDFDVILSMSFVKKWVKQINKVRFDAVLASNSYVEMVQKDWIDVVPSVPNSYEFRCSIYSCLDASPINKVCVLDSTE
;
A
#
# COMPACT_ATOMS: atom_id res chain seq x y z
N MET A 1 13.66 49.97 57.96
CA MET A 1 12.53 49.51 58.81
C MET A 1 12.43 48.00 58.65
N GLU A 2 12.44 47.27 59.77
CA GLU A 2 11.92 45.91 60.03
C GLU A 2 11.99 44.85 58.89
N SER A 3 12.91 43.85 58.94
CA SER A 3 12.88 42.58 59.73
C SER A 3 12.02 41.47 59.05
N SER A 4 12.38 40.17 59.00
CA SER A 4 13.62 39.45 59.38
C SER A 4 13.67 37.97 58.88
N LYS A 5 14.88 37.37 58.86
CA LYS A 5 15.25 35.94 59.02
C LYS A 5 14.90 34.85 57.95
N VAL A 6 15.92 34.49 57.17
CA VAL A 6 16.69 33.20 57.18
C VAL A 6 15.96 31.87 57.53
N CYS A 7 16.02 30.87 56.62
CA CYS A 7 16.51 29.48 56.88
C CYS A 7 16.59 28.58 55.60
N THR A 8 17.43 27.54 55.64
CA THR A 8 17.71 26.52 54.60
C THR A 8 18.08 25.18 55.29
N PRO A 9 18.31 24.04 54.60
CA PRO A 9 17.62 23.36 53.47
C PRO A 9 17.35 21.84 53.77
N SER A 10 16.69 21.05 52.88
CA SER A 10 17.07 19.63 52.56
C SER A 10 16.09 18.82 51.67
N SER A 11 16.68 18.04 50.73
CA SER A 11 16.36 16.66 50.25
C SER A 11 15.01 16.20 49.64
N ASN A 12 15.13 15.69 48.40
CA ASN A 12 14.62 14.42 47.82
C ASN A 12 13.16 13.93 48.01
N ILE A 13 12.48 13.64 46.88
CA ILE A 13 11.41 12.63 46.77
C ILE A 13 11.61 11.79 45.49
N SER A 14 11.39 10.47 45.60
CA SER A 14 11.72 9.43 44.60
C SER A 14 10.50 8.87 43.86
N LEU A 15 10.74 8.11 42.78
CA LEU A 15 9.71 7.37 42.02
C LEU A 15 8.96 6.34 42.88
N ILE A 16 7.67 6.12 42.56
CA ILE A 16 6.94 4.88 42.90
C ILE A 16 6.23 4.33 41.66
N THR A 17 6.45 3.03 41.41
CA THR A 17 5.85 2.22 40.35
C THR A 17 4.72 1.37 40.96
N LEU A 18 3.59 1.18 40.27
CA LEU A 18 2.58 0.19 40.67
C LEU A 18 2.06 -0.65 39.49
N LEU A 19 2.05 -1.98 39.72
CA LEU A 19 1.54 -3.06 38.87
C LEU A 19 0.15 -3.53 39.37
N PRO A 20 -0.61 -4.32 38.59
CA PRO A 20 -2.02 -4.61 38.86
C PRO A 20 -2.26 -5.77 39.86
N PRO A 21 -3.47 -5.90 40.43
CA PRO A 21 -3.78 -6.94 41.40
C PRO A 21 -4.13 -8.30 40.76
N GLN A 22 -3.61 -9.36 41.39
CA GLN A 22 -4.05 -10.75 41.29
C GLN A 22 -4.76 -11.13 42.59
N ILE A 23 -5.93 -11.78 42.55
CA ILE A 23 -6.56 -12.42 43.72
C ILE A 23 -7.14 -13.78 43.30
N SER A 24 -6.90 -14.80 44.12
CA SER A 24 -7.27 -16.20 43.86
C SER A 24 -7.92 -16.86 45.10
N ALA A 25 -9.05 -17.52 44.85
CA ALA A 25 -9.61 -18.73 45.50
C ALA A 25 -9.67 -18.91 47.04
N LYS A 26 -10.88 -19.24 47.53
CA LYS A 26 -11.21 -20.36 48.48
C LYS A 26 -12.76 -20.55 48.47
N THR A 27 -13.34 -21.66 48.05
CA THR A 27 -13.44 -23.03 48.63
C THR A 27 -14.68 -23.24 49.52
N MET A 28 -15.61 -24.10 49.06
CA MET A 28 -16.50 -25.05 49.78
C MET A 28 -17.76 -25.32 48.92
N LEU A 29 -18.50 -26.43 48.97
CA LEU A 29 -18.31 -27.88 49.22
C LEU A 29 -19.75 -28.44 49.26
N SER A 30 -20.09 -29.52 48.53
CA SER A 30 -21.31 -30.36 48.68
C SER A 30 -22.70 -29.67 48.54
N SER A 31 -23.82 -30.33 48.20
CA SER A 31 -24.11 -31.74 47.81
C SER A 31 -25.46 -31.82 47.06
N SER A 32 -25.68 -32.95 46.38
CA SER A 32 -26.86 -33.31 45.58
C SER A 32 -28.18 -33.48 46.35
N ILE A 33 -29.31 -33.29 45.66
CA ILE A 33 -30.62 -34.02 45.73
C ILE A 33 -31.38 -33.58 44.46
N LEU A 34 -31.62 -34.41 43.44
CA LEU A 34 -32.57 -35.53 43.28
C LEU A 34 -34.06 -35.14 43.08
N CYS A 35 -34.54 -35.53 41.89
CA CYS A 35 -35.83 -36.17 41.58
C CYS A 35 -37.05 -35.39 41.04
N CYS A 36 -37.56 -35.97 39.94
CA CYS A 36 -38.96 -36.13 39.51
C CYS A 36 -39.74 -34.92 38.94
N SER A 37 -40.68 -35.10 38.01
CA SER A 37 -40.84 -36.06 36.88
C SER A 37 -42.15 -35.73 36.14
N SER A 38 -42.18 -35.92 34.81
CA SER A 38 -43.34 -36.30 33.98
C SER A 38 -44.74 -35.68 34.25
N ASN A 39 -45.34 -35.12 33.18
CA ASN A 39 -46.47 -35.82 32.57
C ASN A 39 -46.68 -35.45 31.09
N SER A 40 -47.15 -36.45 30.34
CA SER A 40 -47.31 -36.45 28.88
C SER A 40 -48.78 -36.37 28.46
N VAL A 41 -49.09 -35.65 27.38
CA VAL A 41 -50.32 -35.88 26.59
C VAL A 41 -50.05 -35.67 25.10
N SER A 42 -50.40 -36.67 24.28
CA SER A 42 -50.55 -36.62 22.81
C SER A 42 -51.56 -37.69 22.39
N PRO A 43 -52.50 -37.42 21.46
CA PRO A 43 -52.45 -37.98 20.08
C PRO A 43 -53.10 -37.02 19.02
N SER A 44 -53.35 -37.30 17.73
CA SER A 44 -53.09 -38.45 16.82
C SER A 44 -53.07 -38.03 15.33
N PHE A 45 -51.99 -38.37 14.62
CA PHE A 45 -51.93 -39.13 13.35
C PHE A 45 -52.89 -38.91 12.14
N SER A 46 -52.28 -38.61 10.99
CA SER A 46 -52.43 -39.28 9.65
C SER A 46 -51.32 -38.71 8.72
N SER A 47 -50.47 -39.45 7.97
CA SER A 47 -50.60 -40.62 7.07
C SER A 47 -51.20 -40.23 5.70
N LEU A 48 -50.64 -40.51 4.50
CA LEU A 48 -49.34 -41.06 4.03
C LEU A 48 -49.20 -40.77 2.50
N ALA A 49 -48.01 -40.53 1.91
CA ALA A 49 -47.71 -40.82 0.50
C ALA A 49 -46.20 -40.69 0.11
N SER A 50 -45.64 -41.78 -0.39
CA SER A 50 -44.36 -41.99 -1.13
C SER A 50 -44.40 -41.40 -2.57
N GLN A 51 -43.36 -41.29 -3.42
CA GLN A 51 -41.87 -41.47 -3.55
C GLN A 51 -41.50 -40.89 -4.98
N PRO A 52 -40.27 -40.95 -5.56
CA PRO A 52 -38.97 -41.49 -5.14
C PRO A 52 -37.73 -40.55 -5.31
N PHE A 53 -36.56 -41.12 -5.01
CA PHE A 53 -35.19 -40.61 -5.11
C PHE A 53 -34.69 -40.10 -6.48
N THR A 54 -33.72 -39.18 -6.43
CA THR A 54 -32.38 -39.40 -7.05
C THR A 54 -31.28 -38.80 -6.18
N LEU A 55 -30.21 -39.57 -5.92
CA LEU A 55 -29.08 -39.19 -5.08
C LEU A 55 -27.81 -39.59 -5.85
N ILE A 56 -26.97 -38.62 -6.23
CA ILE A 56 -25.66 -38.90 -6.84
C ILE A 56 -24.59 -38.74 -5.77
N SER A 57 -23.84 -39.81 -5.55
CA SER A 57 -22.76 -39.92 -4.55
C SER A 57 -21.39 -39.90 -5.23
N THR A 58 -20.39 -39.38 -4.52
CA THR A 58 -18.94 -39.70 -4.50
C THR A 58 -18.15 -38.43 -4.19
N LYS A 59 -17.07 -38.41 -3.38
CA LYS A 59 -16.43 -39.43 -2.52
C LYS A 59 -15.66 -38.68 -1.41
N GLN A 60 -15.86 -39.03 -0.14
CA GLN A 60 -14.84 -38.79 0.90
C GLN A 60 -13.85 -39.95 0.90
N ILE A 61 -12.56 -39.66 1.13
CA ILE A 61 -11.55 -40.65 1.47
C ILE A 61 -10.76 -40.11 2.67
N ASP A 62 -11.04 -40.66 3.84
CA ASP A 62 -10.15 -40.59 5.00
C ASP A 62 -9.02 -41.60 4.84
N PHE A 63 -7.80 -41.21 5.20
CA PHE A 63 -6.80 -42.13 5.76
C PHE A 63 -5.89 -41.35 6.72
N GLY A 64 -6.03 -41.62 8.02
CA GLY A 64 -5.03 -41.23 9.01
C GLY A 64 -4.04 -42.37 9.25
N HIS A 65 -2.79 -42.04 9.53
CA HIS A 65 -1.87 -42.95 10.24
C HIS A 65 -0.90 -42.17 11.12
N ASN A 66 -1.00 -42.38 12.43
CA ASN A 66 0.08 -42.07 13.36
C ASN A 66 1.19 -43.11 13.21
N PHE A 67 2.44 -42.67 13.09
CA PHE A 67 3.58 -43.48 13.49
C PHE A 67 4.64 -42.61 14.19
N SER A 68 4.93 -42.98 15.43
CA SER A 68 6.08 -42.48 16.18
C SER A 68 7.29 -43.37 15.90
N PHE A 69 8.48 -42.77 15.78
CA PHE A 69 9.72 -43.49 15.97
C PHE A 69 10.75 -42.61 16.68
N SER A 70 11.34 -43.17 17.74
CA SER A 70 12.55 -42.66 18.36
C SER A 70 13.68 -43.63 18.04
N SER A 71 14.83 -43.13 17.59
CA SER A 71 16.14 -43.46 18.18
C SER A 71 17.29 -42.76 17.46
N LYS A 72 18.41 -42.68 18.17
CA LYS A 72 19.63 -41.94 17.81
C LYS A 72 20.48 -42.75 16.81
N LEU A 73 21.06 -42.08 15.81
CA LEU A 73 22.32 -42.48 15.16
C LEU A 73 23.12 -41.22 14.74
N PRO A 74 24.46 -41.30 14.59
CA PRO A 74 25.35 -40.15 14.75
C PRO A 74 25.55 -39.30 13.48
N TRP A 75 25.90 -38.03 13.69
CA TRP A 75 26.34 -37.12 12.64
C TRP A 75 27.70 -37.55 12.08
N THR A 76 27.75 -37.83 10.78
CA THR A 76 28.98 -37.79 9.98
C THR A 76 28.72 -36.88 8.79
N SER A 77 29.50 -35.80 8.66
CA SER A 77 29.34 -34.85 7.55
C SER A 77 29.99 -35.41 6.30
N LEU A 78 29.18 -36.02 5.44
CA LEU A 78 29.53 -36.28 4.04
C LEU A 78 28.93 -35.18 3.18
N HIS A 79 29.75 -34.23 2.74
CA HIS A 79 29.37 -33.24 1.74
C HIS A 79 29.23 -33.90 0.36
N ILE A 80 28.12 -34.59 0.14
CA ILE A 80 27.70 -35.04 -1.18
C ILE A 80 26.96 -33.86 -1.83
N ARG A 81 27.67 -33.08 -2.66
CA ARG A 81 27.03 -32.10 -3.55
C ARG A 81 26.27 -32.87 -4.65
N PRO A 82 24.95 -32.69 -4.84
CA PRO A 82 24.28 -33.19 -6.02
C PRO A 82 24.69 -32.36 -7.24
N PRO A 83 24.84 -32.94 -8.44
CA PRO A 83 25.14 -32.20 -9.65
C PRO A 83 23.89 -31.45 -10.14
N SER A 84 23.73 -30.21 -9.66
CA SER A 84 22.75 -29.24 -10.15
C SER A 84 23.29 -28.58 -11.42
N ARG A 85 22.74 -28.92 -12.59
CA ARG A 85 23.18 -28.40 -13.91
C ARG A 85 22.86 -26.91 -14.19
N TYR A 86 22.40 -26.15 -13.20
CA TYR A 86 21.86 -24.79 -13.39
C TYR A 86 22.27 -23.83 -12.25
N THR A 87 23.50 -23.95 -11.74
CA THR A 87 23.99 -23.08 -10.66
C THR A 87 25.20 -22.30 -11.14
N ARG A 88 24.98 -21.00 -11.42
CA ARG A 88 26.09 -20.06 -11.57
C ARG A 88 26.84 -19.96 -10.24
N GLN A 89 28.14 -20.18 -10.26
CA GLN A 89 29.01 -20.12 -9.09
C GLN A 89 30.26 -19.32 -9.40
N SER A 90 30.72 -18.57 -8.41
CA SER A 90 32.01 -17.89 -8.42
C SER A 90 33.04 -18.70 -7.64
N THR A 91 34.21 -18.93 -8.23
CA THR A 91 35.33 -19.55 -7.54
C THR A 91 36.05 -18.51 -6.69
N ALA A 92 36.40 -18.90 -5.46
CA ALA A 92 37.00 -18.06 -4.45
C ALA A 92 38.49 -18.38 -4.31
N THR A 93 39.34 -17.55 -4.93
CA THR A 93 40.73 -17.45 -4.50
C THR A 93 40.82 -16.36 -3.45
N GLN A 94 41.23 -16.69 -2.23
CA GLN A 94 41.31 -15.72 -1.14
C GLN A 94 42.56 -14.86 -1.24
N GLU A 95 42.43 -13.67 -1.82
CA GLU A 95 43.31 -12.53 -1.53
C GLU A 95 42.69 -11.68 -0.42
N LEU A 96 43.40 -11.52 0.69
CA LEU A 96 43.02 -10.61 1.77
C LEU A 96 43.50 -9.19 1.42
N VAL A 97 42.59 -8.34 0.97
CA VAL A 97 42.85 -6.90 0.83
C VAL A 97 42.34 -6.19 2.09
N GLU A 98 43.26 -5.92 3.02
CA GLU A 98 42.99 -5.03 4.16
C GLU A 98 43.01 -3.57 3.68
N THR A 99 41.84 -2.92 3.64
CA THR A 99 41.74 -1.48 3.32
C THR A 99 41.67 -0.66 4.60
N ASP A 100 42.82 -0.29 5.15
CA ASP A 100 42.88 0.69 6.23
C ASP A 100 42.76 2.12 5.67
N SER A 101 41.92 2.93 6.33
CA SER A 101 41.48 4.22 5.79
C SER A 101 42.28 5.40 6.34
N SER A 102 43.32 5.86 5.63
CA SER A 102 43.80 7.26 5.71
C SER A 102 44.96 7.61 4.77
N ALA A 103 44.66 8.22 3.61
CA ALA A 103 45.43 9.32 3.02
C ALA A 103 44.77 9.82 1.72
N SER A 104 44.72 11.13 1.52
CA SER A 104 44.28 11.76 0.27
C SER A 104 45.43 11.90 -0.73
N GLY A 105 45.28 11.33 -1.93
CA GLY A 105 46.20 11.56 -3.05
C GLY A 105 45.84 10.69 -4.26
N PHE A 106 45.51 11.32 -5.39
CA PHE A 106 45.30 10.60 -6.66
C PHE A 106 46.65 10.08 -7.19
N VAL A 107 46.83 8.76 -7.17
CA VAL A 107 47.80 8.03 -8.00
C VAL A 107 47.11 6.78 -8.52
N GLU A 108 46.96 6.67 -9.84
CA GLU A 108 46.57 5.42 -10.48
C GLU A 108 47.62 4.38 -10.15
N THR A 109 47.23 3.37 -9.37
CA THR A 109 48.11 2.28 -8.96
C THR A 109 47.50 0.99 -9.48
N ASP A 110 47.96 0.53 -10.64
CA ASP A 110 47.57 -0.75 -11.21
C ASP A 110 47.87 -1.87 -10.21
N SER A 111 46.82 -2.48 -9.65
CA SER A 111 46.93 -3.61 -8.71
C SER A 111 47.30 -4.93 -9.38
N SER A 112 47.76 -4.89 -10.64
CA SER A 112 48.31 -6.01 -11.42
C SER A 112 49.77 -6.33 -11.08
N ALA A 113 50.26 -5.90 -9.91
CA ALA A 113 51.68 -5.89 -9.54
C ALA A 113 52.18 -7.17 -8.82
N SER A 114 51.57 -8.33 -9.09
CA SER A 114 52.26 -9.62 -8.99
C SER A 114 51.56 -10.63 -9.89
N GLY A 115 52.26 -11.13 -10.93
CA GLY A 115 51.73 -12.14 -11.88
C GLY A 115 51.58 -13.55 -11.28
N PHE A 116 51.32 -13.64 -9.98
CA PHE A 116 51.29 -14.86 -9.19
C PHE A 116 50.02 -14.91 -8.34
N VAL A 117 49.46 -16.10 -8.20
CA VAL A 117 48.23 -16.38 -7.44
C VAL A 117 48.55 -17.35 -6.32
N GLU A 118 48.18 -17.01 -5.08
CA GLU A 118 48.38 -17.91 -3.92
C GLU A 118 47.41 -19.10 -3.95
N THR A 119 47.96 -20.31 -3.78
CA THR A 119 47.21 -21.58 -3.88
C THR A 119 47.14 -22.36 -2.57
N GLY A 120 48.06 -22.09 -1.63
CA GLY A 120 48.02 -22.66 -0.29
C GLY A 120 49.25 -22.30 0.55
N TYR A 121 49.16 -22.56 1.84
CA TYR A 121 50.15 -22.17 2.84
C TYR A 121 50.77 -23.39 3.53
N ILE A 122 52.10 -23.40 3.69
CA ILE A 122 52.85 -24.49 4.33
C ILE A 122 52.74 -24.38 5.86
N CYS A 123 51.94 -25.25 6.47
CA CYS A 123 51.59 -25.21 7.88
C CYS A 123 52.41 -26.17 8.78
N GLY A 124 53.24 -27.04 8.21
CA GLY A 124 54.11 -27.93 8.98
C GLY A 124 54.91 -28.90 8.12
N VAL A 125 55.77 -29.70 8.75
CA VAL A 125 56.51 -30.81 8.13
C VAL A 125 55.74 -32.14 8.24
N HIS A 126 56.06 -33.10 7.38
CA HIS A 126 55.51 -34.46 7.41
C HIS A 126 56.59 -35.51 7.07
N GLY A 127 56.58 -36.65 7.76
CA GLY A 127 57.55 -37.71 7.56
C GLY A 127 59.00 -37.34 7.86
N LEU A 128 59.94 -38.15 7.37
CA LEU A 128 61.39 -37.94 7.51
C LEU A 128 62.07 -37.50 6.20
N HIS A 129 61.38 -37.62 5.06
CA HIS A 129 61.92 -37.43 3.71
C HIS A 129 61.61 -36.02 3.13
N GLY A 130 61.56 -35.00 3.98
CA GLY A 130 61.35 -33.61 3.55
C GLY A 130 59.94 -33.27 3.04
N GLU A 131 58.93 -34.12 3.25
CA GLU A 131 57.55 -33.79 2.88
C GLU A 131 57.00 -32.64 3.77
N VAL A 132 56.13 -31.81 3.21
CA VAL A 132 55.46 -30.71 3.92
C VAL A 132 53.95 -30.86 3.92
N ARG A 133 53.29 -30.32 4.95
CA ARG A 133 51.83 -30.17 5.02
C ARG A 133 51.43 -28.78 4.55
N VAL A 134 50.55 -28.75 3.56
CA VAL A 134 49.96 -27.55 2.94
C VAL A 134 48.49 -27.45 3.33
N LYS A 135 48.02 -26.26 3.67
CA LYS A 135 46.59 -25.93 3.74
C LYS A 135 46.22 -25.19 2.44
N PRO A 136 45.26 -25.68 1.63
CA PRO A 136 44.88 -25.04 0.38
C PRO A 136 44.14 -23.72 0.64
N SER A 137 44.36 -22.73 -0.24
CA SER A 137 43.60 -21.47 -0.36
C SER A 137 42.92 -21.35 -1.73
N THR A 138 42.82 -22.47 -2.45
CA THR A 138 42.28 -22.60 -3.81
C THR A 138 41.17 -23.66 -3.87
N ASP A 139 40.17 -23.44 -4.70
CA ASP A 139 39.08 -24.39 -4.99
C ASP A 139 39.55 -25.62 -5.82
N PHE A 140 40.77 -25.58 -6.38
CA PHE A 140 41.33 -26.63 -7.24
C PHE A 140 42.54 -27.37 -6.62
N PRO A 141 42.46 -27.86 -5.36
CA PRO A 141 43.65 -28.34 -4.66
C PRO A 141 44.25 -29.60 -5.32
N ASP A 142 43.45 -30.54 -5.81
CA ASP A 142 43.93 -31.73 -6.52
C ASP A 142 44.72 -31.35 -7.78
N LEU A 143 44.26 -30.36 -8.54
CA LEU A 143 44.95 -29.86 -9.72
C LEU A 143 46.28 -29.18 -9.37
N ARG A 144 46.31 -28.41 -8.26
CA ARG A 144 47.48 -27.63 -7.84
C ARG A 144 48.53 -28.45 -7.09
N PHE A 145 48.14 -29.49 -6.36
CA PHE A 145 49.02 -30.25 -5.46
C PHE A 145 49.28 -31.71 -5.85
N SER A 146 48.44 -32.38 -6.65
CA SER A 146 48.76 -33.75 -7.13
C SER A 146 49.68 -33.77 -8.35
N LYS A 147 49.59 -32.76 -9.24
CA LYS A 147 50.37 -32.73 -10.48
C LYS A 147 51.73 -32.07 -10.25
N SER A 148 52.80 -32.73 -10.69
CA SER A 148 54.16 -32.19 -10.68
C SER A 148 54.29 -30.93 -11.55
N GLY A 149 55.36 -30.15 -11.30
CA GLY A 149 55.74 -28.99 -12.09
C GLY A 149 56.10 -27.76 -11.24
N THR A 150 56.50 -26.68 -11.91
CA THR A 150 56.98 -25.45 -11.26
C THR A 150 55.93 -24.79 -10.38
N ARG A 151 56.36 -24.36 -9.19
CA ARG A 151 55.63 -23.51 -8.23
C ARG A 151 56.58 -22.42 -7.73
N TRP A 152 56.05 -21.43 -7.04
CA TRP A 152 56.84 -20.41 -6.37
C TRP A 152 56.54 -20.38 -4.88
N LEU A 153 57.56 -20.20 -4.05
CA LEU A 153 57.43 -20.01 -2.62
C LEU A 153 57.64 -18.54 -2.29
N LYS A 154 56.64 -17.91 -1.70
CA LYS A 154 56.78 -16.59 -1.05
C LYS A 154 57.17 -16.82 0.40
N GLN A 155 58.35 -16.35 0.77
CA GLN A 155 58.86 -16.38 2.15
C GLN A 155 59.20 -14.96 2.63
N GLN A 156 58.97 -14.67 3.91
CA GLN A 156 59.36 -13.41 4.53
C GLN A 156 60.62 -13.63 5.39
N VAL A 157 61.77 -13.19 4.88
CA VAL A 157 63.09 -13.41 5.51
C VAL A 157 63.65 -12.06 5.94
N LEU A 158 63.86 -11.86 7.24
CA LEU A 158 64.36 -10.60 7.83
C LEU A 158 63.55 -9.35 7.41
N GLY A 159 62.24 -9.51 7.19
CA GLY A 159 61.33 -8.45 6.76
C GLY A 159 61.31 -8.19 5.24
N ILE A 160 62.14 -8.89 4.46
CA ILE A 160 62.16 -8.82 2.99
C ILE A 160 61.35 -9.99 2.44
N GLU A 161 60.47 -9.73 1.48
CA GLU A 161 59.78 -10.79 0.73
C GLU A 161 60.71 -11.38 -0.31
N THR A 162 60.84 -12.71 -0.30
CA THR A 162 61.63 -13.48 -1.27
C THR A 162 60.73 -14.45 -1.99
N LEU A 163 60.84 -14.50 -3.33
CA LEU A 163 60.09 -15.39 -4.19
C LEU A 163 61.05 -16.39 -4.84
N GLN A 164 60.97 -17.65 -4.44
CA GLN A 164 61.85 -18.72 -4.92
C GLN A 164 61.07 -19.70 -5.81
N GLU A 165 61.62 -20.03 -6.98
CA GLU A 165 61.10 -21.10 -7.82
C GLU A 165 61.42 -22.47 -7.22
N ILE A 166 60.44 -23.38 -7.22
CA ILE A 166 60.59 -24.74 -6.73
C ILE A 166 59.76 -25.71 -7.58
N GLU A 167 60.27 -26.92 -7.81
CA GLU A 167 59.54 -27.96 -8.53
C GLU A 167 58.74 -28.82 -7.54
N LEU A 168 57.41 -28.89 -7.74
CA LEU A 168 56.55 -29.87 -7.08
C LEU A 168 56.75 -31.24 -7.74
N VAL A 169 57.07 -32.27 -6.95
CA VAL A 169 57.31 -33.63 -7.49
C VAL A 169 56.07 -34.50 -7.34
N GLU A 170 55.44 -34.49 -6.16
CA GLU A 170 54.20 -35.23 -5.90
C GLU A 170 53.42 -34.61 -4.73
N GLY A 171 52.12 -34.90 -4.68
CA GLY A 171 51.30 -34.57 -3.52
C GLY A 171 50.02 -35.39 -3.41
N ARG A 172 49.58 -35.59 -2.17
CA ARG A 172 48.43 -36.44 -1.80
C ARG A 172 47.58 -35.76 -0.72
N GLY A 173 46.26 -35.93 -0.82
CA GLY A 173 45.33 -35.42 0.18
C GLY A 173 45.55 -36.05 1.57
N HIS A 174 45.39 -35.24 2.62
CA HIS A 174 45.49 -35.63 4.02
C HIS A 174 44.16 -35.25 4.74
N PRO A 175 43.67 -36.07 5.69
CA PRO A 175 42.54 -35.71 6.55
C PRO A 175 42.61 -34.28 7.11
N GLY A 176 41.46 -33.60 7.18
CA GLY A 176 41.36 -32.24 7.73
C GLY A 176 41.63 -31.11 6.73
N GLN A 177 41.26 -31.29 5.45
CA GLN A 177 41.47 -30.29 4.37
C GLN A 177 42.93 -29.82 4.28
N SER A 178 43.86 -30.77 4.29
CA SER A 178 45.29 -30.49 4.10
C SER A 178 45.89 -31.43 3.07
N TRP A 179 47.07 -31.09 2.57
CA TRP A 179 47.78 -31.80 1.52
C TRP A 179 49.20 -32.12 2.01
N ILE A 180 49.68 -33.33 1.75
CA ILE A 180 51.10 -33.65 1.88
C ILE A 180 51.72 -33.44 0.50
N VAL A 181 52.81 -32.68 0.45
CA VAL A 181 53.50 -32.26 -0.77
C VAL A 181 54.99 -32.54 -0.60
N ARG A 182 55.64 -33.05 -1.67
CA ARG A 182 57.10 -33.18 -1.75
C ARG A 182 57.64 -32.32 -2.90
N PHE A 183 58.61 -31.48 -2.57
CA PHE A 183 59.32 -30.65 -3.53
C PHE A 183 60.63 -31.31 -3.96
N ASN A 184 61.16 -30.87 -5.11
CA ASN A 184 62.52 -31.21 -5.52
C ASN A 184 63.53 -30.49 -4.59
N ASP A 185 64.73 -31.04 -4.45
CA ASP A 185 65.82 -30.57 -3.57
C ASP A 185 65.55 -30.51 -2.05
N ILE A 186 64.32 -30.78 -1.59
CA ILE A 186 63.94 -30.83 -0.17
C ILE A 186 63.78 -32.29 0.26
N ASN A 187 64.83 -32.85 0.87
CA ASN A 187 64.94 -34.27 1.21
C ASN A 187 65.03 -34.55 2.72
N THR A 188 65.27 -33.55 3.56
CA THR A 188 65.37 -33.70 5.03
C THR A 188 64.34 -32.87 5.79
N VAL A 189 64.04 -33.28 7.03
CA VAL A 189 63.09 -32.57 7.91
C VAL A 189 63.57 -31.14 8.21
N GLU A 190 64.87 -30.94 8.39
CA GLU A 190 65.48 -29.63 8.66
C GLU A 190 65.38 -28.67 7.47
N GLN A 191 65.36 -29.19 6.24
CA GLN A 191 65.08 -28.40 5.03
C GLN A 191 63.59 -28.03 4.97
N ALA A 192 62.70 -29.01 5.14
CA ALA A 192 61.25 -28.81 5.12
C ALA A 192 60.78 -27.85 6.23
N GLN A 193 61.41 -27.89 7.40
CA GLN A 193 61.08 -27.03 8.55
C GLN A 193 61.33 -25.54 8.27
N LYS A 194 62.26 -25.20 7.36
CA LYS A 194 62.50 -23.82 6.89
C LYS A 194 61.42 -23.31 5.92
N LEU A 195 60.60 -24.20 5.37
CA LEU A 195 59.50 -23.84 4.47
C LEU A 195 58.18 -23.63 5.21
N VAL A 196 58.07 -24.05 6.47
CA VAL A 196 56.90 -23.77 7.32
C VAL A 196 56.77 -22.28 7.53
N GLY A 197 55.61 -21.72 7.15
CA GLY A 197 55.40 -20.28 7.10
C GLY A 197 55.33 -19.68 5.68
N SER A 198 55.63 -20.47 4.64
CA SER A 198 55.66 -20.00 3.25
C SER A 198 54.32 -20.20 2.54
N SER A 199 53.99 -19.29 1.63
CA SER A 199 52.87 -19.45 0.70
C SER A 199 53.34 -20.04 -0.63
N ILE A 200 52.54 -20.92 -1.21
CA ILE A 200 52.76 -21.57 -2.51
C ILE A 200 51.94 -20.84 -3.56
N LEU A 201 52.61 -20.36 -4.61
CA LEU A 201 52.02 -19.63 -5.71
C LEU A 201 52.21 -20.35 -7.05
N VAL A 202 51.34 -20.01 -7.98
CA VAL A 202 51.39 -20.33 -9.42
C VAL A 202 51.32 -19.03 -10.20
N ARG A 203 51.62 -19.03 -11.51
CA ARG A 203 51.42 -17.82 -12.31
C ARG A 203 49.94 -17.60 -12.60
N ASP A 204 49.54 -16.35 -12.82
CA ASP A 204 48.16 -16.01 -13.22
C ASP A 204 47.80 -16.52 -14.63
N GLU A 205 48.80 -16.79 -15.47
CA GLU A 205 48.62 -17.45 -16.77
C GLU A 205 48.26 -18.95 -16.63
N ASP A 206 48.59 -19.60 -15.51
CA ASP A 206 48.25 -21.00 -15.22
C ASP A 206 46.80 -21.17 -14.70
N ARG A 207 45.86 -20.32 -15.11
CA ARG A 207 44.45 -20.40 -14.70
C ARG A 207 43.75 -21.61 -15.35
N PRO A 208 43.07 -22.48 -14.57
CA PRO A 208 42.24 -23.55 -15.11
C PRO A 208 41.14 -23.03 -16.03
N VAL A 209 40.77 -23.81 -17.03
CA VAL A 209 39.52 -23.58 -17.77
C VAL A 209 38.36 -24.04 -16.86
N LEU A 210 37.41 -23.15 -16.60
CA LEU A 210 36.21 -23.41 -15.79
C LEU A 210 35.12 -24.12 -16.60
N GLU A 211 34.15 -24.75 -15.93
CA GLU A 211 32.97 -25.31 -16.60
C GLU A 211 31.97 -24.22 -17.02
N GLU A 212 31.04 -24.55 -17.94
CA GLU A 212 30.04 -23.59 -18.42
C GLU A 212 29.10 -23.15 -17.27
N GLY A 213 29.10 -21.84 -16.97
CA GLY A 213 28.35 -21.27 -15.86
C GLY A 213 29.17 -21.02 -14.59
N GLU A 214 30.43 -21.47 -14.53
CA GLU A 214 31.39 -21.09 -13.49
C GLU A 214 32.19 -19.84 -13.91
N PHE A 215 32.47 -18.98 -12.93
CA PHE A 215 33.19 -17.72 -13.15
C PHE A 215 34.26 -17.50 -12.07
N TYR A 216 35.32 -16.75 -12.35
CA TYR A 216 36.22 -16.28 -11.30
C TYR A 216 35.60 -15.08 -10.58
N THR A 217 35.66 -15.06 -9.24
CA THR A 217 35.21 -13.91 -8.43
C THR A 217 35.85 -12.60 -8.90
N ARG A 218 37.13 -12.63 -9.28
CA ARG A 218 37.89 -11.47 -9.76
C ARG A 218 37.32 -10.90 -11.06
N ASP A 219 36.94 -11.76 -12.00
CA ASP A 219 36.44 -11.38 -13.32
C ASP A 219 35.01 -10.79 -13.24
N LEU A 220 34.25 -11.12 -12.19
CA LEU A 220 32.92 -10.55 -11.93
C LEU A 220 32.96 -9.16 -11.28
N ILE A 221 34.06 -8.79 -10.62
CA ILE A 221 34.22 -7.48 -9.97
C ILE A 221 34.56 -6.42 -11.04
N GLY A 222 33.89 -5.26 -10.98
CA GLY A 222 34.03 -4.20 -11.98
C GLY A 222 33.12 -4.35 -13.21
N MET A 223 32.40 -5.47 -13.37
CA MET A 223 31.45 -5.64 -14.47
C MET A 223 30.28 -4.64 -14.40
N ARG A 224 29.86 -4.12 -15.56
CA ARG A 224 28.67 -3.27 -15.71
C ARG A 224 27.41 -4.12 -15.63
N VAL A 225 26.41 -3.64 -14.89
CA VAL A 225 25.11 -4.30 -14.69
C VAL A 225 24.05 -3.55 -15.48
N ILE A 226 23.35 -4.25 -16.38
CA ILE A 226 22.39 -3.68 -17.34
C ILE A 226 21.05 -4.42 -17.23
N LEU A 227 19.92 -3.71 -17.32
CA LEU A 227 18.59 -4.34 -17.29
C LEU A 227 18.26 -4.99 -18.64
N LYS A 228 17.90 -6.27 -18.65
CA LYS A 228 17.63 -7.02 -19.89
C LYS A 228 16.39 -6.52 -20.66
N GLU A 229 15.39 -5.99 -19.96
CA GLU A 229 14.11 -5.58 -20.54
C GLU A 229 14.19 -4.24 -21.29
N SER A 230 14.92 -3.26 -20.74
CA SER A 230 15.05 -1.91 -21.32
C SER A 230 16.41 -1.60 -21.94
N GLY A 231 17.45 -2.36 -21.59
CA GLY A 231 18.84 -2.05 -21.93
C GLY A 231 19.49 -0.97 -21.03
N ASP A 232 18.82 -0.53 -19.96
CA ASP A 232 19.34 0.56 -19.13
C ASP A 232 20.55 0.16 -18.27
N PRO A 233 21.59 1.01 -18.16
CA PRO A 233 22.67 0.79 -17.21
C PRO A 233 22.19 1.03 -15.78
N ILE A 234 22.33 0.00 -14.94
CA ILE A 234 21.91 -0.02 -13.54
C ILE A 234 23.05 0.36 -12.61
N GLY A 235 24.24 -0.24 -12.81
CA GLY A 235 25.34 -0.09 -11.86
C GLY A 235 26.60 -0.86 -12.24
N THR A 236 27.49 -1.03 -11.25
CA THR A 236 28.75 -1.78 -11.38
C THR A 236 28.92 -2.74 -10.20
N VAL A 237 29.42 -3.96 -10.42
CA VAL A 237 29.71 -4.94 -9.35
C VAL A 237 30.94 -4.49 -8.54
N VAL A 238 30.78 -4.40 -7.21
CA VAL A 238 31.83 -3.97 -6.27
C VAL A 238 32.50 -5.15 -5.56
N SER A 239 31.75 -6.22 -5.29
CA SER A 239 32.25 -7.42 -4.60
C SER A 239 31.26 -8.57 -4.76
N VAL A 240 31.74 -9.81 -4.69
CA VAL A 240 30.90 -11.02 -4.59
C VAL A 240 30.98 -11.56 -3.16
N PHE A 241 29.86 -12.04 -2.62
CA PHE A 241 29.78 -12.67 -1.30
C PHE A 241 29.15 -14.06 -1.40
N ASN A 242 29.90 -15.10 -1.02
CA ASN A 242 29.40 -16.46 -0.98
C ASN A 242 28.59 -16.70 0.30
N SER A 243 27.28 -16.92 0.16
CA SER A 243 26.37 -17.16 1.30
C SER A 243 26.23 -18.64 1.69
N GLY A 244 26.97 -19.55 1.05
CA GLY A 244 26.86 -21.01 1.19
C GLY A 244 25.68 -21.64 0.44
N ALA A 245 24.65 -20.87 0.10
CA ALA A 245 23.51 -21.33 -0.73
C ALA A 245 23.57 -20.79 -2.16
N SER A 246 23.97 -19.53 -2.33
CA SER A 246 24.18 -18.84 -3.62
C SER A 246 25.18 -17.71 -3.42
N ASP A 247 25.88 -17.33 -4.47
CA ASP A 247 26.67 -16.10 -4.45
C ASP A 247 25.77 -14.87 -4.57
N LEU A 248 26.18 -13.78 -3.93
CA LEU A 248 25.49 -12.49 -3.90
C LEU A 248 26.42 -11.40 -4.44
N LEU A 249 26.03 -10.75 -5.54
CA LEU A 249 26.72 -9.59 -6.08
C LEU A 249 26.35 -8.34 -5.28
N ARG A 250 27.34 -7.55 -4.86
CA ARG A 250 27.14 -6.20 -4.34
C ARG A 250 27.27 -5.20 -5.47
N VAL A 251 26.18 -4.57 -5.89
CA VAL A 251 26.14 -3.63 -7.02
C VAL A 251 26.04 -2.19 -6.53
N LYS A 252 26.93 -1.31 -6.99
CA LYS A 252 26.86 0.15 -6.81
C LYS A 252 25.99 0.72 -7.94
N LEU A 253 24.84 1.30 -7.60
CA LEU A 253 23.92 1.90 -8.57
C LEU A 253 24.43 3.25 -9.07
N ASN A 254 24.29 3.50 -10.37
CA ASN A 254 24.86 4.69 -11.02
C ASN A 254 24.05 5.98 -10.78
N SER A 255 22.71 5.89 -10.67
CA SER A 255 21.84 7.02 -10.29
C SER A 255 20.39 6.56 -10.03
N LEU A 256 19.66 7.30 -9.16
CA LEU A 256 18.26 7.01 -8.81
C LEU A 256 17.24 7.21 -9.97
N ARG A 257 17.64 7.78 -11.12
CA ARG A 257 16.74 8.01 -12.26
C ARG A 257 16.26 6.74 -12.97
N ASN A 258 16.97 5.62 -12.80
CA ASN A 258 16.70 4.37 -13.52
C ASN A 258 15.94 3.35 -12.64
N ILE A 259 15.26 3.81 -11.58
CA ILE A 259 14.27 3.01 -10.86
C ILE A 259 12.89 3.30 -11.49
N PRO A 260 12.26 2.33 -12.19
CA PRO A 260 10.88 2.51 -12.63
C PRO A 260 9.98 2.64 -11.40
N ASN A 261 9.14 3.69 -11.37
CA ASN A 261 8.17 4.06 -10.32
C ASN A 261 8.63 4.94 -9.14
N GLN A 262 9.41 6.01 -9.36
CA GLN A 262 9.36 7.18 -8.45
C GLN A 262 9.21 8.53 -9.16
N ILE A 263 7.97 9.05 -9.13
CA ILE A 263 7.67 10.47 -9.31
C ILE A 263 7.86 11.15 -7.95
N GLY A 264 8.99 11.84 -7.75
CA GLY A 264 9.27 12.52 -6.48
C GLY A 264 10.67 13.11 -6.40
N LYS A 265 10.76 14.40 -6.08
CA LYS A 265 12.04 15.14 -5.97
C LYS A 265 12.95 14.53 -4.90
N SER A 266 14.18 14.18 -5.26
CA SER A 266 15.29 14.11 -4.30
C SER A 266 16.53 14.83 -4.85
N LYS A 267 16.97 15.85 -4.13
CA LYS A 267 18.26 16.51 -4.32
C LYS A 267 19.20 15.86 -3.30
N LEU A 268 19.88 14.77 -3.67
CA LEU A 268 21.01 14.29 -2.88
C LEU A 268 22.28 15.03 -3.30
N GLU A 269 23.05 15.48 -2.33
CA GLU A 269 24.36 16.06 -2.55
C GLU A 269 25.37 14.97 -2.97
N ALA A 270 26.36 15.37 -3.76
CA ALA A 270 27.35 14.46 -4.33
C ALA A 270 28.37 13.97 -3.28
N GLY A 271 27.96 12.98 -2.49
CA GLY A 271 28.89 12.01 -1.90
C GLY A 271 29.19 10.92 -2.93
N ASP A 272 30.47 10.58 -3.12
CA ASP A 272 31.02 9.81 -4.26
C ASP A 272 30.65 8.29 -4.29
N SER A 273 29.53 7.92 -3.69
CA SER A 273 29.08 6.53 -3.56
C SER A 273 27.56 6.40 -3.66
N GLY A 274 27.07 6.10 -4.87
CA GLY A 274 25.68 5.72 -5.11
C GLY A 274 25.24 4.47 -4.33
N PRO A 275 23.91 4.23 -4.21
CA PRO A 275 23.36 3.21 -3.33
C PRO A 275 23.81 1.78 -3.68
N LEU A 276 23.99 0.95 -2.65
CA LEU A 276 24.45 -0.44 -2.78
C LEU A 276 23.29 -1.43 -2.66
N VAL A 277 23.14 -2.31 -3.66
CA VAL A 277 22.13 -3.38 -3.71
C VAL A 277 22.79 -4.75 -3.71
N TRP A 278 22.12 -5.74 -3.12
CA TRP A 278 22.51 -7.15 -3.21
C TRP A 278 21.67 -7.86 -4.28
N VAL A 279 22.34 -8.46 -5.28
CA VAL A 279 21.70 -9.17 -6.39
C VAL A 279 22.17 -10.63 -6.35
N PRO A 280 21.28 -11.63 -6.20
CA PRO A 280 21.68 -13.03 -6.20
C PRO A 280 22.23 -13.46 -7.58
N PHE A 281 23.40 -14.09 -7.59
CA PHE A 281 24.07 -14.55 -8.81
C PHE A 281 23.52 -15.91 -9.27
N VAL A 282 22.27 -15.91 -9.70
CA VAL A 282 21.59 -17.11 -10.23
C VAL A 282 21.14 -16.85 -11.66
N GLU A 283 21.10 -17.89 -12.51
CA GLU A 283 20.79 -17.76 -13.95
C GLU A 283 19.44 -17.06 -14.22
N ALA A 284 18.43 -17.26 -13.37
CA ALA A 284 17.13 -16.59 -13.49
C ALA A 284 17.20 -15.06 -13.30
N ILE A 285 18.16 -14.56 -12.51
CA ILE A 285 18.33 -13.13 -12.20
C ILE A 285 19.46 -12.51 -13.02
N VAL A 286 20.50 -13.28 -13.35
CA VAL A 286 21.65 -12.87 -14.16
C VAL A 286 21.81 -13.84 -15.35
N PRO A 287 20.91 -13.80 -16.34
CA PRO A 287 20.89 -14.78 -17.44
C PRO A 287 22.10 -14.71 -18.38
N ILE A 288 22.75 -13.54 -18.52
CA ILE A 288 23.87 -13.35 -19.46
C ILE A 288 25.00 -12.60 -18.76
N VAL A 289 26.22 -13.11 -18.90
CA VAL A 289 27.49 -12.51 -18.45
C VAL A 289 28.44 -12.56 -19.63
N ASP A 290 28.92 -11.40 -20.06
CA ASP A 290 29.80 -11.20 -21.20
C ASP A 290 31.15 -10.68 -20.67
N LEU A 291 32.11 -11.60 -20.57
CA LEU A 291 33.44 -11.32 -20.03
C LEU A 291 34.30 -10.48 -21.00
N GLU A 292 34.05 -10.55 -22.32
CA GLU A 292 34.79 -9.77 -23.31
C GLU A 292 34.41 -8.29 -23.25
N LYS A 293 33.12 -7.97 -23.03
CA LYS A 293 32.64 -6.59 -22.86
C LYS A 293 32.73 -6.08 -21.42
N GLY A 294 32.84 -6.97 -20.44
CA GLY A 294 32.75 -6.64 -19.02
C GLY A 294 31.32 -6.26 -18.60
N GLU A 295 30.31 -6.93 -19.14
CA GLU A 295 28.89 -6.61 -18.93
C GLU A 295 28.06 -7.82 -18.47
N MET A 296 27.04 -7.60 -17.65
CA MET A 296 26.05 -8.61 -17.30
C MET A 296 24.63 -8.06 -17.40
N LEU A 297 23.73 -8.85 -17.99
CA LEU A 297 22.32 -8.52 -18.14
C LEU A 297 21.53 -9.18 -17.01
N ILE A 298 20.67 -8.39 -16.35
CA ILE A 298 19.85 -8.84 -15.22
C ILE A 298 18.35 -8.79 -15.50
N THR A 299 17.62 -9.73 -14.90
CA THR A 299 16.15 -9.80 -14.82
C THR A 299 15.74 -9.84 -13.33
N PRO A 300 15.84 -8.69 -12.62
CA PRO A 300 15.51 -8.61 -11.20
C PRO A 300 13.99 -8.68 -10.97
N PRO A 301 13.50 -9.42 -9.95
CA PRO A 301 12.11 -9.31 -9.50
C PRO A 301 11.76 -7.87 -9.08
N LYS A 302 10.50 -7.48 -9.26
CA LYS A 302 9.99 -6.15 -8.89
C LYS A 302 10.34 -5.82 -7.44
N GLY A 303 10.90 -4.63 -7.20
CA GLY A 303 11.34 -4.15 -5.89
C GLY A 303 12.72 -4.64 -5.42
N LEU A 304 13.39 -5.59 -6.08
CA LEU A 304 14.73 -6.07 -5.64
C LEU A 304 15.75 -4.93 -5.57
N LEU A 305 15.75 -4.03 -6.56
CA LEU A 305 16.64 -2.87 -6.63
C LEU A 305 16.30 -1.78 -5.58
N GLU A 306 15.12 -1.85 -4.97
CA GLU A 306 14.63 -0.86 -3.99
C GLU A 306 14.87 -1.29 -2.53
N LEU A 307 15.14 -2.58 -2.26
CA LEU A 307 15.23 -3.13 -0.89
C LEU A 307 16.22 -2.42 0.05
N ASN A 308 17.24 -1.75 -0.51
CA ASN A 308 18.23 -0.97 0.24
C ASN A 308 18.13 0.55 0.04
N VAL A 309 17.23 1.03 -0.83
CA VAL A 309 17.03 2.46 -1.09
C VAL A 309 16.30 3.07 0.11
N ARG A 310 17.05 3.67 1.02
CA ARG A 310 16.49 4.33 2.21
C ARG A 310 15.83 5.64 1.78
N SER A 311 14.51 5.63 1.64
CA SER A 311 13.68 6.80 1.31
C SER A 311 13.52 7.82 2.45
N ASP A 312 14.17 7.62 3.59
CA ASP A 312 13.95 8.39 4.82
C ASP A 312 15.29 8.70 5.49
N GLU A 313 15.64 9.98 5.61
CA GLU A 313 16.85 10.49 6.27
C GLU A 313 16.81 10.31 7.80
N ARG A 314 15.62 10.09 8.39
CA ARG A 314 15.48 10.01 9.85
C ARG A 314 16.22 8.81 10.44
N SER A 315 16.83 9.01 11.60
CA SER A 315 17.54 7.98 12.34
C SER A 315 16.60 6.84 12.79
N LYS A 316 17.18 5.66 13.06
CA LYS A 316 16.42 4.50 13.61
C LYS A 316 15.68 4.83 14.92
N LYS A 317 16.15 5.83 15.67
CA LYS A 317 15.50 6.29 16.91
C LYS A 317 14.25 7.12 16.60
N GLU A 318 14.39 8.13 15.74
CA GLU A 318 13.29 9.02 15.36
C GLU A 318 12.15 8.29 14.66
N ARG A 319 12.44 7.29 13.81
CA ARG A 319 11.39 6.45 13.19
C ARG A 319 10.58 5.70 14.23
N ARG A 320 11.23 5.01 15.18
CA ARG A 320 10.55 4.30 16.28
C ARG A 320 9.73 5.26 17.16
N GLU A 321 10.24 6.47 17.41
CA GLU A 321 9.48 7.50 18.13
C GLU A 321 8.25 7.98 17.35
N SER A 322 8.36 8.18 16.03
CA SER A 322 7.24 8.57 15.16
C SER A 322 6.21 7.46 15.03
N GLU A 323 6.64 6.21 14.78
CA GLU A 323 5.78 5.02 14.78
C GLU A 323 5.04 4.86 16.11
N TRP A 324 5.73 5.06 17.24
CA TRP A 324 5.11 5.02 18.56
C TRP A 324 4.12 6.17 18.79
N LYS A 325 4.45 7.40 18.36
CA LYS A 325 3.57 8.57 18.42
C LYS A 325 2.29 8.32 17.62
N GLU A 326 2.39 7.87 16.37
CA GLU A 326 1.22 7.56 15.53
C GLU A 326 0.44 6.36 16.07
N ARG A 327 1.08 5.29 16.54
CA ARG A 327 0.38 4.16 17.16
C ARG A 327 -0.39 4.56 18.43
N LYS A 328 0.15 5.50 19.22
CA LYS A 328 -0.51 6.08 20.40
C LYS A 328 -1.66 7.02 20.02
N LYS A 329 -1.52 7.81 18.96
CA LYS A 329 -2.57 8.67 18.38
C LYS A 329 -3.71 7.82 17.82
N PHE A 330 -3.40 6.76 17.08
CA PHE A 330 -4.36 5.76 16.60
C PHE A 330 -5.10 5.06 17.76
N GLN A 331 -4.38 4.57 18.79
CA GLN A 331 -5.04 4.00 19.98
C GLN A 331 -6.01 4.97 20.65
N ARG A 332 -5.65 6.26 20.79
CA ARG A 332 -6.54 7.29 21.33
C ARG A 332 -7.79 7.48 20.48
N ARG A 333 -7.65 7.56 19.14
CA ARG A 333 -8.78 7.62 18.20
C ARG A 333 -9.67 6.39 18.32
N LEU A 334 -9.08 5.19 18.36
CA LEU A 334 -9.81 3.92 18.51
C LEU A 334 -10.60 3.85 19.83
N ILE A 335 -10.01 4.28 20.95
CA ILE A 335 -10.71 4.32 22.24
C ILE A 335 -11.88 5.31 22.20
N ALA A 336 -11.69 6.50 21.60
CA ALA A 336 -12.75 7.49 21.46
C ALA A 336 -13.90 6.99 20.55
N ALA A 337 -13.58 6.37 19.42
CA ALA A 337 -14.55 5.79 18.50
C ALA A 337 -15.31 4.60 19.12
N LYS A 338 -14.62 3.70 19.83
CA LYS A 338 -15.25 2.62 20.61
C LYS A 338 -16.20 3.17 21.68
N LYS A 339 -15.81 4.25 22.38
CA LYS A 339 -16.69 4.92 23.35
C LYS A 339 -17.96 5.46 22.68
N LYS A 340 -17.84 6.09 21.51
CA LYS A 340 -18.98 6.60 20.73
C LYS A 340 -19.93 5.49 20.27
N LEU A 341 -19.40 4.36 19.79
CA LEU A 341 -20.21 3.19 19.44
C LEU A 341 -20.89 2.57 20.67
N CYS A 342 -20.23 2.53 21.84
CA CYS A 342 -20.88 2.14 23.10
C CYS A 342 -22.02 3.08 23.52
N GLU A 343 -21.84 4.39 23.35
CA GLU A 343 -22.87 5.43 23.61
C GLU A 343 -24.08 5.30 22.68
N MET A 344 -23.94 4.63 21.52
CA MET A 344 -25.02 4.31 20.57
C MET A 344 -25.50 2.84 20.66
N GLU A 345 -25.17 2.15 21.75
CA GLU A 345 -25.52 0.74 22.03
C GLU A 345 -24.92 -0.32 21.07
N GLN A 346 -24.01 0.07 20.19
CA GLN A 346 -23.41 -0.77 19.14
C GLN A 346 -22.23 -1.63 19.64
N GLN A 347 -22.34 -2.27 20.81
CA GLN A 347 -21.18 -2.96 21.42
C GLN A 347 -20.85 -4.31 20.75
N HIS A 348 -21.81 -4.91 20.03
CA HIS A 348 -21.67 -6.21 19.36
C HIS A 348 -20.62 -6.18 18.25
N VAL A 349 -20.40 -5.04 17.60
CA VAL A 349 -19.39 -4.87 16.55
C VAL A 349 -17.95 -5.14 17.04
N PHE A 350 -17.73 -5.19 18.36
CA PHE A 350 -16.43 -5.52 18.94
C PHE A 350 -16.18 -7.03 19.11
N HIS A 351 -17.16 -7.90 18.81
CA HIS A 351 -16.98 -9.35 18.94
C HIS A 351 -15.85 -9.89 18.06
N GLY A 352 -15.61 -9.31 16.88
CA GLY A 352 -14.48 -9.65 16.01
C GLY A 352 -13.10 -9.57 16.68
N PHE A 353 -12.91 -8.65 17.65
CA PHE A 353 -11.64 -8.55 18.38
C PHE A 353 -11.33 -9.75 19.28
N ARG A 354 -12.31 -10.61 19.60
CA ARG A 354 -12.13 -11.74 20.53
C ARG A 354 -11.75 -13.04 19.83
N TYR A 355 -12.11 -13.20 18.56
CA TYR A 355 -12.10 -14.49 17.86
C TYR A 355 -11.34 -14.46 16.52
N GLY A 356 -10.65 -13.36 16.21
CA GLY A 356 -10.00 -13.14 14.92
C GLY A 356 -8.47 -13.14 14.95
N GLU A 357 -7.89 -13.32 13.78
CA GLU A 357 -6.46 -13.10 13.56
C GLU A 357 -6.06 -11.64 13.82
N LYS A 358 -4.79 -11.44 14.18
CA LYS A 358 -4.29 -10.11 14.58
C LYS A 358 -4.39 -9.07 13.49
N ASP A 359 -4.34 -9.46 12.22
CA ASP A 359 -4.36 -8.54 11.09
C ASP A 359 -5.80 -8.20 10.65
N LEU A 360 -6.71 -9.18 10.68
CA LEU A 360 -8.16 -8.96 10.56
C LEU A 360 -8.68 -8.03 11.68
N GLY A 361 -8.17 -8.19 12.90
CA GLY A 361 -8.42 -7.26 14.01
C GLY A 361 -7.92 -5.83 13.77
N ARG A 362 -6.91 -5.60 12.90
CA ARG A 362 -6.49 -4.25 12.49
C ARG A 362 -7.45 -3.64 11.48
N LEU A 363 -7.99 -4.43 10.54
CA LEU A 363 -9.01 -3.97 9.58
C LEU A 363 -10.24 -3.44 10.33
N LEU A 364 -10.77 -4.23 11.28
CA LEU A 364 -11.89 -3.82 12.14
C LEU A 364 -11.57 -2.55 12.96
N ALA A 365 -10.34 -2.44 13.48
CA ALA A 365 -9.90 -1.24 14.20
C ALA A 365 -9.84 0.00 13.30
N ASN A 366 -9.37 -0.15 12.05
CA ASN A 366 -9.31 0.93 11.07
C ASN A 366 -10.73 1.38 10.67
N GLN A 367 -11.65 0.45 10.39
CA GLN A 367 -13.05 0.78 10.10
C GLN A 367 -13.70 1.55 11.26
N ILE A 368 -13.58 1.06 12.50
CA ILE A 368 -14.10 1.75 13.69
C ILE A 368 -13.56 3.18 13.83
N VAL A 369 -12.29 3.43 13.50
CA VAL A 369 -11.66 4.76 13.56
C VAL A 369 -12.07 5.67 12.39
N THR A 370 -12.54 5.09 11.29
CA THR A 370 -12.86 5.80 10.04
C THR A 370 -14.34 6.18 9.94
N VAL A 371 -15.26 5.34 10.46
CA VAL A 371 -16.71 5.64 10.46
C VAL A 371 -16.99 6.99 11.12
N ASN A 372 -17.68 7.88 10.40
CA ASN A 372 -18.09 9.18 10.92
C ASN A 372 -19.20 9.02 11.98
N SER A 373 -18.80 8.91 13.25
CA SER A 373 -19.71 8.69 14.37
C SER A 373 -20.73 9.83 14.56
N LYS A 374 -20.47 11.05 14.05
CA LYS A 374 -21.42 12.16 14.14
C LYS A 374 -22.58 11.97 13.15
N LEU A 375 -22.25 11.62 11.90
CA LEU A 375 -23.25 11.34 10.88
C LEU A 375 -24.05 10.07 11.21
N LEU A 376 -23.40 9.00 11.69
CA LEU A 376 -24.11 7.80 12.15
C LEU A 376 -25.08 8.10 13.29
N GLN A 377 -24.66 8.90 14.29
CA GLN A 377 -25.53 9.30 15.39
C GLN A 377 -26.75 10.10 14.88
N GLN A 378 -26.54 11.02 13.94
CA GLN A 378 -27.63 11.81 13.35
C GLN A 378 -28.57 10.94 12.53
N ALA A 379 -28.03 10.01 11.74
CA ALA A 379 -28.80 9.11 10.89
C ALA A 379 -29.70 8.17 11.72
N LEU A 380 -29.20 7.66 12.86
CA LEU A 380 -29.99 6.89 13.82
C LEU A 380 -31.13 7.72 14.44
N GLN A 381 -30.86 8.97 14.85
CA GLN A 381 -31.88 9.87 15.41
C GLN A 381 -32.99 10.22 14.40
N ASN A 382 -32.64 10.31 13.11
CA ASN A 382 -33.60 10.54 12.04
C ASN A 382 -34.60 9.38 11.85
N ILE A 383 -34.24 8.13 12.19
CA ILE A 383 -35.20 6.99 12.20
C ILE A 383 -36.25 7.19 13.29
N GLU A 384 -35.82 7.58 14.49
CA GLU A 384 -36.72 7.75 15.65
C GLU A 384 -37.62 8.98 15.54
N THR A 385 -37.14 10.03 14.86
CA THR A 385 -37.84 11.31 14.69
C THR A 385 -38.03 11.65 13.20
N PRO A 386 -38.88 10.91 12.47
CA PRO A 386 -39.09 11.12 11.03
C PRO A 386 -39.77 12.46 10.78
N SER A 387 -38.96 13.50 10.51
CA SER A 387 -39.44 14.82 10.11
C SER A 387 -40.00 14.76 8.69
N LYS A 388 -41.26 15.15 8.48
CA LYS A 388 -41.83 15.26 7.13
C LYS A 388 -41.07 16.32 6.34
N ARG A 389 -40.22 15.88 5.41
CA ARG A 389 -39.56 16.74 4.43
C ARG A 389 -40.63 17.39 3.54
N PRO A 390 -40.69 18.73 3.43
CA PRO A 390 -41.47 19.35 2.37
C PRO A 390 -40.88 18.91 1.03
N ASN A 391 -41.73 18.50 0.09
CA ASN A 391 -41.28 17.98 -1.20
C ASN A 391 -40.35 19.00 -1.89
N LEU A 392 -39.29 18.55 -2.56
CA LEU A 392 -38.34 19.42 -3.26
C LEU A 392 -39.07 20.48 -4.12
N LEU A 393 -40.07 20.05 -4.89
CA LEU A 393 -40.89 20.93 -5.72
C LEU A 393 -41.70 21.96 -4.91
N GLN A 394 -42.12 21.65 -3.68
CA GLN A 394 -42.78 22.62 -2.80
C GLN A 394 -41.80 23.68 -2.30
N ILE A 395 -40.55 23.29 -1.98
CA ILE A 395 -39.50 24.22 -1.58
C ILE A 395 -39.14 25.13 -2.77
N LEU A 396 -38.94 24.55 -3.96
CA LEU A 396 -38.61 25.28 -5.19
C LEU A 396 -39.72 26.25 -5.60
N ASN A 397 -40.99 25.85 -5.51
CA ASN A 397 -42.15 26.73 -5.76
C ASN A 397 -42.28 27.87 -4.73
N ALA A 398 -41.63 27.78 -3.57
CA ALA A 398 -41.58 28.84 -2.56
C ALA A 398 -40.38 29.80 -2.75
N VAL A 399 -39.49 29.54 -3.71
CA VAL A 399 -38.39 30.46 -4.06
C VAL A 399 -38.98 31.75 -4.65
N PRO A 400 -38.50 32.96 -4.25
CA PRO A 400 -38.99 34.20 -4.81
C PRO A 400 -38.79 34.25 -6.33
N ARG A 401 -39.80 34.70 -7.09
CA ARG A 401 -39.72 34.84 -8.56
C ARG A 401 -38.56 35.72 -9.05
N SER A 402 -38.05 36.63 -8.21
CA SER A 402 -36.84 37.43 -8.49
C SER A 402 -35.55 36.60 -8.58
N ASN A 403 -35.57 35.39 -8.04
CA ASN A 403 -34.46 34.45 -7.96
C ASN A 403 -34.71 33.20 -8.84
N THR A 404 -35.79 33.17 -9.63
CA THR A 404 -36.12 32.08 -10.54
C THR A 404 -35.96 32.58 -11.97
N LEU A 405 -35.07 31.95 -12.73
CA LEU A 405 -34.84 32.26 -14.14
C LEU A 405 -35.33 31.09 -14.99
N ARG A 406 -36.04 31.39 -16.09
CA ARG A 406 -36.40 30.41 -17.12
C ARG A 406 -35.55 30.62 -18.36
N VAL A 407 -35.01 29.53 -18.89
CA VAL A 407 -34.15 29.53 -20.07
C VAL A 407 -34.60 28.40 -20.99
N SER A 408 -34.71 28.68 -22.30
CA SER A 408 -34.91 27.62 -23.30
C SER A 408 -33.59 26.90 -23.54
N GLU A 409 -33.62 25.57 -23.61
CA GLU A 409 -32.42 24.76 -23.86
C GLU A 409 -31.87 24.88 -25.29
N ASN A 410 -32.66 25.43 -26.23
CA ASN A 410 -32.22 25.65 -27.61
C ASN A 410 -31.76 27.10 -27.82
N PRO A 411 -30.45 27.39 -27.85
CA PRO A 411 -29.97 28.52 -28.65
C PRO A 411 -30.31 28.18 -30.11
N SER A 412 -31.18 28.98 -30.72
CA SER A 412 -31.53 28.82 -32.13
C SER A 412 -30.25 28.79 -32.98
N SER A 413 -30.14 27.78 -33.85
CA SER A 413 -29.03 27.65 -34.80
C SER A 413 -29.17 28.70 -35.90
N ALA A 414 -28.82 29.94 -35.53
CA ALA A 414 -29.17 31.16 -36.22
C ALA A 414 -28.41 31.35 -37.54
N GLY A 415 -28.99 30.81 -38.62
CA GLY A 415 -28.80 31.29 -39.99
C GLY A 415 -29.65 32.53 -40.33
N SER A 416 -29.89 33.43 -39.37
CA SER A 416 -30.59 34.71 -39.53
C SER A 416 -30.40 35.57 -38.27
N GLU A 417 -30.58 36.89 -38.37
CA GLU A 417 -30.39 37.85 -37.26
C GLU A 417 -31.31 37.58 -36.06
N ASP A 418 -30.82 36.81 -35.09
CA ASP A 418 -31.54 36.52 -33.84
C ASP A 418 -31.48 37.70 -32.84
N PRO A 419 -32.52 37.90 -32.01
CA PRO A 419 -32.49 38.89 -30.95
C PRO A 419 -31.39 38.56 -29.91
N PRO A 420 -30.79 39.58 -29.26
CA PRO A 420 -29.71 39.34 -28.30
C PRO A 420 -30.20 38.49 -27.13
N ASP A 421 -29.48 37.39 -26.86
CA ASP A 421 -29.80 36.45 -25.75
C ASP A 421 -30.03 37.25 -24.44
N PRO A 422 -31.25 37.20 -23.87
CA PRO A 422 -31.59 37.97 -22.66
C PRO A 422 -30.73 37.56 -21.46
N ASN A 423 -30.17 36.35 -21.47
CA ASN A 423 -29.32 35.80 -20.43
C ASN A 423 -27.82 36.00 -20.72
N SER A 424 -27.46 36.59 -21.86
CA SER A 424 -26.07 36.79 -22.29
C SER A 424 -25.22 37.54 -21.27
N ARG A 425 -25.84 38.39 -20.44
CA ARG A 425 -25.16 39.06 -19.32
C ARG A 425 -24.75 38.06 -18.23
N LEU A 426 -25.69 37.24 -17.76
CA LEU A 426 -25.43 36.25 -16.71
C LEU A 426 -24.44 35.19 -17.19
N ARG A 427 -24.55 34.75 -18.46
CA ARG A 427 -23.58 33.86 -19.10
C ARG A 427 -22.16 34.46 -19.04
N ARG A 428 -21.98 35.71 -19.51
CA ARG A 428 -20.68 36.42 -19.45
C ARG A 428 -20.16 36.64 -18.03
N GLU A 429 -21.03 36.94 -17.06
CA GLU A 429 -20.65 37.08 -15.65
C GLU A 429 -20.17 35.72 -15.07
N GLY A 430 -20.84 34.62 -15.41
CA GLY A 430 -20.42 33.26 -15.09
C GLY A 430 -19.10 32.85 -15.75
N ASP A 431 -18.97 33.03 -17.07
CA ASP A 431 -17.74 32.75 -17.84
C ASP A 431 -16.53 33.51 -17.26
N LEU A 432 -16.74 34.74 -16.77
CA LEU A 432 -15.71 35.55 -16.13
C LEU A 432 -15.33 35.09 -14.72
N LEU A 433 -16.25 34.48 -13.98
CA LEU A 433 -15.95 33.84 -12.68
C LEU A 433 -15.21 32.51 -12.91
N ALA A 434 -15.70 31.72 -13.87
CA ALA A 434 -15.10 30.48 -14.35
C ALA A 434 -13.62 30.68 -14.73
N SER A 435 -13.32 31.49 -15.75
CA SER A 435 -11.95 31.78 -16.24
C SER A 435 -11.00 32.40 -15.20
N LYS A 436 -11.53 32.91 -14.08
CA LYS A 436 -10.73 33.40 -12.93
C LYS A 436 -10.46 32.34 -11.86
N GLY A 437 -10.82 31.08 -12.09
CA GLY A 437 -10.69 29.99 -11.12
C GLY A 437 -11.58 30.17 -9.88
N LYS A 438 -12.69 30.93 -9.97
CA LYS A 438 -13.56 31.23 -8.82
C LYS A 438 -14.52 30.11 -8.43
N VAL A 439 -14.52 29.01 -9.18
CA VAL A 439 -15.42 27.87 -8.98
C VAL A 439 -14.60 26.59 -8.88
N ALA A 440 -14.85 25.80 -7.84
CA ALA A 440 -14.40 24.41 -7.75
C ALA A 440 -15.53 23.47 -8.19
N ILE A 441 -15.21 22.44 -8.97
CA ILE A 441 -16.20 21.47 -9.47
C ILE A 441 -16.05 20.16 -8.69
N PHE A 442 -17.12 19.71 -8.04
CA PHE A 442 -17.24 18.43 -7.36
C PHE A 442 -18.09 17.49 -8.20
N LEU A 443 -17.42 16.60 -8.93
CA LEU A 443 -18.03 15.66 -9.86
C LEU A 443 -18.24 14.32 -9.16
N ILE A 444 -19.50 13.96 -8.92
CA ILE A 444 -19.87 12.69 -8.28
C ILE A 444 -20.05 11.62 -9.36
N LEU A 445 -19.31 10.51 -9.22
CA LEU A 445 -19.23 9.44 -10.21
C LEU A 445 -20.11 8.26 -9.82
N GLN A 446 -21.10 7.95 -10.66
CA GLN A 446 -21.99 6.82 -10.45
C GLN A 446 -21.36 5.50 -10.92
N GLU A 447 -21.11 4.57 -10.00
CA GLU A 447 -20.88 3.16 -10.34
C GLU A 447 -22.24 2.52 -10.66
N SER A 448 -22.43 2.08 -11.91
CA SER A 448 -23.70 1.50 -12.37
C SER A 448 -23.84 0.04 -11.88
N GLU A 449 -24.32 -0.17 -10.65
CA GLU A 449 -24.60 -1.52 -10.11
C GLU A 449 -25.76 -2.26 -10.81
N HIS A 450 -26.49 -1.61 -11.74
CA HIS A 450 -27.68 -2.17 -12.40
C HIS A 450 -27.73 -1.97 -13.93
N ILE A 451 -26.97 -2.78 -14.68
CA ILE A 451 -27.40 -3.25 -16.01
C ILE A 451 -27.11 -4.75 -16.13
N GLU A 452 -27.90 -5.57 -15.44
CA GLU A 452 -28.18 -6.92 -15.94
C GLU A 452 -29.43 -6.86 -16.83
N LYS A 453 -29.30 -7.40 -18.05
CA LYS A 453 -30.40 -7.71 -18.99
C LYS A 453 -31.14 -6.52 -19.62
N SER A 454 -30.53 -5.90 -20.62
CA SER A 454 -31.13 -5.84 -21.97
C SER A 454 -30.18 -5.28 -23.03
N SER A 455 -30.36 -5.75 -24.27
CA SER A 455 -29.60 -5.46 -25.50
C SER A 455 -28.17 -6.05 -25.60
N ASP A 456 -27.87 -6.57 -26.79
CA ASP A 456 -26.72 -7.42 -27.09
C ASP A 456 -25.43 -6.65 -27.44
N ASN A 457 -24.31 -7.37 -27.34
CA ASN A 457 -23.06 -7.11 -28.08
C ASN A 457 -22.32 -5.79 -27.78
N LEU A 458 -21.96 -5.57 -26.52
CA LEU A 458 -20.67 -4.93 -26.22
C LEU A 458 -19.91 -5.76 -25.17
N VAL A 459 -18.59 -5.87 -25.36
CA VAL A 459 -17.67 -6.70 -24.56
C VAL A 459 -17.76 -6.33 -23.07
N ASN A 460 -17.51 -7.31 -22.19
CA ASN A 460 -17.34 -7.12 -20.75
C ASN A 460 -16.16 -6.17 -20.44
N SER A 461 -16.37 -4.86 -20.58
CA SER A 461 -15.47 -3.84 -20.05
C SER A 461 -15.65 -3.79 -18.53
N ASP A 462 -14.55 -3.62 -17.80
CA ASP A 462 -14.61 -3.45 -16.35
C ASP A 462 -15.45 -2.21 -16.00
N GLY A 463 -16.10 -2.20 -14.83
CA GLY A 463 -16.93 -1.08 -14.38
C GLY A 463 -16.15 0.23 -14.35
N ASN A 464 -14.85 0.14 -14.03
CA ASN A 464 -13.92 1.27 -14.00
C ASN A 464 -13.64 1.86 -15.39
N GLU A 465 -13.56 1.04 -16.44
CA GLU A 465 -13.35 1.52 -17.81
C GLU A 465 -14.54 2.39 -18.27
N LYS A 466 -15.77 1.98 -17.95
CA LYS A 466 -16.98 2.76 -18.25
C LYS A 466 -16.98 4.11 -17.55
N SER A 467 -16.63 4.15 -16.27
CA SER A 467 -16.51 5.40 -15.50
C SER A 467 -15.46 6.36 -16.09
N CYS A 468 -14.29 5.85 -16.47
CA CYS A 468 -13.23 6.65 -17.11
C CYS A 468 -13.67 7.19 -18.49
N LEU A 469 -14.37 6.38 -19.29
CA LEU A 469 -14.93 6.79 -20.58
C LEU A 469 -16.01 7.88 -20.42
N LEU A 470 -16.88 7.79 -19.42
CA LEU A 470 -17.88 8.82 -19.13
C LEU A 470 -17.24 10.13 -18.68
N VAL A 471 -16.23 10.07 -17.81
CA VAL A 471 -15.46 11.27 -17.42
C VAL A 471 -14.78 11.89 -18.64
N LYS A 472 -14.14 11.09 -19.50
CA LYS A 472 -13.50 11.58 -20.73
C LYS A 472 -14.51 12.23 -21.68
N ALA A 473 -15.64 11.59 -21.95
CA ALA A 473 -16.69 12.15 -22.81
C ALA A 473 -17.25 13.48 -22.28
N LEU A 474 -17.34 13.65 -20.95
CA LEU A 474 -17.70 14.93 -20.35
C LEU A 474 -16.58 15.98 -20.49
N LEU A 475 -15.33 15.61 -20.25
CA LEU A 475 -14.19 16.53 -20.36
C LEU A 475 -13.94 16.96 -21.82
N ASP A 476 -14.18 16.10 -22.80
CA ASP A 476 -14.02 16.43 -24.22
C ASP A 476 -15.16 17.35 -24.73
N ASP A 477 -16.28 17.46 -24.02
CA ASP A 477 -17.38 18.37 -24.36
C ASP A 477 -17.14 19.81 -23.85
N HIS A 478 -16.57 20.65 -24.71
CA HIS A 478 -16.29 22.07 -24.41
C HIS A 478 -17.54 22.97 -24.36
N LEU A 479 -18.75 22.46 -24.63
CA LEU A 479 -20.01 23.20 -24.45
C LEU A 479 -20.63 22.94 -23.07
N ARG A 480 -20.41 21.75 -22.51
CA ARG A 480 -20.87 21.35 -21.17
C ARG A 480 -19.80 21.47 -20.09
N PHE A 481 -18.52 21.48 -20.45
CA PHE A 481 -17.41 21.54 -19.50
C PHE A 481 -16.43 22.68 -19.76
N VAL A 482 -15.56 22.93 -18.76
CA VAL A 482 -14.51 23.95 -18.81
C VAL A 482 -13.62 23.73 -20.04
N LYS A 483 -13.45 24.78 -20.84
CA LYS A 483 -12.57 24.78 -22.01
C LYS A 483 -11.12 24.47 -21.61
N SER A 484 -10.38 23.79 -22.48
CA SER A 484 -8.99 23.41 -22.21
C SER A 484 -8.07 24.57 -21.81
N GLU A 485 -8.31 25.77 -22.37
CA GLU A 485 -7.55 26.99 -22.08
C GLU A 485 -7.66 27.48 -20.62
N ASP A 486 -8.77 27.23 -19.94
CA ASP A 486 -9.03 27.71 -18.58
C ASP A 486 -8.65 26.67 -17.49
N ARG A 487 -8.49 25.39 -17.84
CA ARG A 487 -8.43 24.25 -16.88
C ARG A 487 -7.32 24.34 -15.84
N SER A 488 -6.16 24.90 -16.19
CA SER A 488 -5.07 25.10 -15.24
C SER A 488 -5.43 26.05 -14.08
N SER A 489 -6.50 26.84 -14.21
CA SER A 489 -7.03 27.68 -13.13
C SER A 489 -8.07 26.97 -12.23
N PHE A 490 -8.62 25.84 -12.67
CA PHE A 490 -9.76 25.19 -12.04
C PHE A 490 -9.38 24.12 -11.01
N PRO A 491 -9.92 24.19 -9.78
CA PRO A 491 -9.99 23.06 -8.86
C PRO A 491 -11.05 22.04 -9.30
N LEU A 492 -10.65 20.78 -9.46
CA LEU A 492 -11.53 19.65 -9.80
C LEU A 492 -11.45 18.57 -8.71
N VAL A 493 -12.60 18.18 -8.17
CA VAL A 493 -12.72 17.13 -7.15
C VAL A 493 -13.60 16.00 -7.71
N LEU A 494 -13.01 14.82 -7.87
CA LEU A 494 -13.66 13.62 -8.36
C LEU A 494 -14.04 12.74 -7.17
N VAL A 495 -15.33 12.46 -7.00
CA VAL A 495 -15.86 11.70 -5.86
C VAL A 495 -16.37 10.35 -6.36
N CYS A 496 -15.80 9.26 -5.83
CA CYS A 496 -15.97 7.91 -6.35
C CYS A 496 -16.60 6.98 -5.30
N SER A 497 -17.49 6.07 -5.71
CA SER A 497 -18.12 5.12 -4.78
C SER A 497 -17.12 4.15 -4.13
N ALA A 498 -16.03 3.74 -4.79
CA ALA A 498 -15.05 2.83 -4.20
C ALA A 498 -13.56 3.23 -4.35
N ALA A 499 -12.74 2.86 -3.36
CA ALA A 499 -11.30 3.15 -3.31
C ALA A 499 -10.45 2.57 -4.46
N HIS A 500 -10.90 1.48 -5.10
CA HIS A 500 -10.20 0.92 -6.26
C HIS A 500 -10.46 1.75 -7.54
N SER A 501 -11.66 2.32 -7.66
CA SER A 501 -12.06 3.28 -8.69
C SER A 501 -11.25 4.57 -8.59
N VAL A 502 -11.00 5.07 -7.37
CA VAL A 502 -10.10 6.21 -7.08
C VAL A 502 -8.70 5.98 -7.67
N SER A 503 -8.11 4.81 -7.40
CA SER A 503 -6.77 4.46 -7.88
C SER A 503 -6.72 4.35 -9.42
N SER A 504 -7.77 3.79 -10.02
CA SER A 504 -7.91 3.63 -11.47
C SER A 504 -8.05 4.98 -12.19
N LEU A 505 -8.83 5.91 -11.63
CA LEU A 505 -8.99 7.27 -12.15
C LEU A 505 -7.72 8.10 -12.00
N GLN A 506 -6.97 7.95 -10.91
CA GLN A 506 -5.70 8.63 -10.74
C GLN A 506 -4.67 8.21 -11.80
N ALA A 507 -4.60 6.91 -12.12
CA ALA A 507 -3.80 6.42 -13.24
C ALA A 507 -4.29 6.98 -14.57
N PHE A 508 -5.60 6.89 -14.84
CA PHE A 508 -6.23 7.39 -16.07
C PHE A 508 -5.97 8.88 -16.34
N PHE A 509 -6.02 9.74 -15.31
CA PHE A 509 -5.66 11.15 -15.43
C PHE A 509 -4.16 11.34 -15.67
N SER A 510 -3.31 10.56 -15.01
CA SER A 510 -1.85 10.62 -15.22
C SER A 510 -1.47 10.25 -16.66
N ASP A 511 -2.10 9.23 -17.23
CA ASP A 511 -1.89 8.76 -18.60
C ASP A 511 -2.38 9.76 -19.67
N HIS A 512 -3.25 10.71 -19.29
CA HIS A 512 -3.82 11.73 -20.17
C HIS A 512 -3.34 13.17 -19.83
N ASP A 513 -2.18 13.30 -19.18
CA ASP A 513 -1.59 14.60 -18.76
C ASP A 513 -2.60 15.51 -18.03
N TYR A 514 -3.36 14.89 -17.12
CA TYR A 514 -4.43 15.50 -16.32
C TYR A 514 -5.49 16.27 -17.14
N PHE A 515 -5.67 15.98 -18.44
CA PHE A 515 -6.63 16.66 -19.32
C PHE A 515 -6.48 18.20 -19.34
N ALA A 516 -5.25 18.70 -19.20
CA ALA A 516 -4.87 20.11 -19.04
C ALA A 516 -5.31 20.79 -17.72
N PHE A 517 -5.76 20.03 -16.71
CA PHE A 517 -5.84 20.53 -15.34
C PHE A 517 -4.44 20.61 -14.71
N ASP A 518 -4.29 21.51 -13.74
CA ASP A 518 -3.12 21.54 -12.87
C ASP A 518 -3.18 20.34 -11.91
N PRO A 519 -2.19 19.42 -11.89
CA PRO A 519 -2.21 18.24 -11.03
C PRO A 519 -2.32 18.54 -9.53
N GLU A 520 -1.83 19.71 -9.08
CA GLU A 520 -1.95 20.15 -7.67
C GLU A 520 -3.39 20.61 -7.33
N LYS A 521 -4.28 20.71 -8.33
CA LYS A 521 -5.68 21.13 -8.23
C LYS A 521 -6.69 20.05 -8.62
N VAL A 522 -6.25 18.79 -8.73
CA VAL A 522 -7.14 17.64 -8.97
C VAL A 522 -7.10 16.69 -7.77
N TRP A 523 -8.25 16.53 -7.11
CA TRP A 523 -8.41 15.61 -5.98
C TRP A 523 -9.29 14.42 -6.37
N PHE A 524 -8.92 13.23 -5.91
CA PHE A 524 -9.69 12.00 -6.06
C PHE A 524 -10.08 11.53 -4.65
N LEU A 525 -11.39 11.49 -4.37
CA LEU A 525 -11.94 11.18 -3.04
C LEU A 525 -12.90 9.98 -3.12
N GLU A 526 -12.96 9.19 -2.05
CA GLU A 526 -13.99 8.16 -1.87
C GLU A 526 -15.26 8.78 -1.25
N GLU A 527 -16.44 8.32 -1.65
CA GLU A 527 -17.71 8.72 -1.02
C GLU A 527 -17.76 8.36 0.47
N GLU A 528 -18.40 9.22 1.27
CA GLU A 528 -18.68 8.94 2.68
C GLU A 528 -19.62 7.73 2.81
N LYS A 529 -19.22 6.75 3.63
CA LYS A 529 -19.95 5.49 3.82
C LYS A 529 -20.39 5.31 5.25
N LEU A 530 -21.70 5.15 5.47
CA LEU A 530 -22.24 4.78 6.77
C LEU A 530 -22.51 3.27 6.87
N PRO A 531 -22.38 2.69 8.08
CA PRO A 531 -22.83 1.32 8.32
C PRO A 531 -24.34 1.16 8.09
N VAL A 532 -24.71 0.06 7.46
CA VAL A 532 -26.10 -0.41 7.33
C VAL A 532 -26.56 -0.91 8.69
N VAL A 533 -27.82 -0.63 9.06
CA VAL A 533 -28.37 -1.01 10.38
C VAL A 533 -29.61 -1.89 10.26
N SER A 534 -29.94 -2.67 11.28
CA SER A 534 -31.15 -3.51 11.30
C SER A 534 -32.43 -2.67 11.28
N SER A 535 -33.46 -3.13 10.57
CA SER A 535 -34.80 -2.53 10.60
C SER A 535 -35.64 -3.01 11.79
N SER A 536 -35.24 -4.12 12.43
CA SER A 536 -35.97 -4.70 13.57
C SER A 536 -36.05 -3.75 14.77
N LEU A 537 -37.26 -3.67 15.34
CA LEU A 537 -37.60 -2.93 16.55
C LEU A 537 -37.69 -3.84 17.79
N GLU A 538 -37.57 -5.16 17.62
CA GLU A 538 -37.77 -6.16 18.68
C GLU A 538 -36.46 -6.46 19.42
N GLY A 539 -36.45 -6.19 20.73
CA GLY A 539 -35.34 -6.51 21.63
C GLY A 539 -34.64 -5.28 22.26
N HIS A 540 -33.59 -5.55 23.04
CA HIS A 540 -32.84 -4.54 23.81
C HIS A 540 -31.78 -3.75 23.00
N GLN A 541 -31.72 -3.93 21.67
CA GLN A 541 -30.74 -3.28 20.79
C GLN A 541 -31.42 -2.96 19.45
N LYS A 542 -32.00 -1.76 19.34
CA LYS A 542 -32.60 -1.28 18.08
C LYS A 542 -31.50 -0.83 17.11
N HIS A 543 -31.74 -1.00 15.82
CA HIS A 543 -30.86 -0.52 14.74
C HIS A 543 -29.38 -0.90 14.94
N LYS A 544 -29.12 -2.20 15.11
CA LYS A 544 -27.77 -2.74 15.19
C LYS A 544 -27.05 -2.54 13.85
N ILE A 545 -25.81 -2.07 13.89
CA ILE A 545 -24.88 -2.14 12.74
C ILE A 545 -24.78 -3.59 12.26
N LEU A 546 -25.03 -3.81 10.98
CA LEU A 546 -24.88 -5.12 10.35
C LEU A 546 -23.40 -5.36 9.98
N MET A 547 -22.94 -6.58 10.18
CA MET A 547 -21.58 -7.01 9.87
C MET A 547 -21.58 -7.78 8.55
N LYS A 548 -20.74 -7.40 7.58
CA LYS A 548 -20.54 -8.16 6.34
C LYS A 548 -19.67 -9.40 6.58
N SER A 549 -18.77 -9.31 7.55
CA SER A 549 -18.01 -10.44 8.11
C SER A 549 -17.67 -10.15 9.57
N PRO A 550 -17.16 -11.10 10.36
CA PRO A 550 -16.77 -10.88 11.77
C PRO A 550 -15.84 -9.68 12.02
N TRP A 551 -15.16 -9.19 10.99
CA TRP A 551 -14.15 -8.11 11.03
C TRP A 551 -14.50 -6.91 10.13
N GLU A 552 -15.61 -6.96 9.40
CA GLU A 552 -15.98 -5.98 8.38
C GLU A 552 -17.42 -5.50 8.57
N PHE A 553 -17.61 -4.19 8.67
CA PHE A 553 -18.95 -3.59 8.67
C PHE A 553 -19.59 -3.73 7.29
N LEU A 554 -20.89 -4.00 7.25
CA LEU A 554 -21.66 -3.75 6.06
C LEU A 554 -21.88 -2.23 5.95
N GLN A 555 -21.35 -1.60 4.91
CA GLN A 555 -21.44 -0.15 4.70
C GLN A 555 -21.95 0.16 3.29
N ARG A 556 -22.65 1.28 3.15
CA ARG A 556 -23.13 1.80 1.86
C ARG A 556 -22.77 3.28 1.72
N PRO A 557 -22.52 3.78 0.50
CA PRO A 557 -22.35 5.21 0.26
C PRO A 557 -23.63 5.97 0.62
N ILE A 558 -23.50 7.13 1.26
CA ILE A 558 -24.66 7.92 1.67
C ILE A 558 -25.24 8.79 0.56
N GLY A 559 -24.62 8.85 -0.61
CA GLY A 559 -25.04 9.70 -1.73
C GLY A 559 -24.55 11.15 -1.61
N SER A 560 -25.08 12.02 -2.47
CA SER A 560 -24.48 13.33 -2.79
C SER A 560 -24.41 14.33 -1.64
N GLY A 561 -25.27 14.20 -0.62
CA GLY A 561 -25.18 14.97 0.62
C GLY A 561 -23.89 14.69 1.40
N GLY A 562 -23.24 13.55 1.17
CA GLY A 562 -21.95 13.18 1.76
C GLY A 562 -20.79 14.13 1.43
N VAL A 563 -20.92 14.98 0.40
CA VAL A 563 -19.96 16.07 0.12
C VAL A 563 -19.75 16.98 1.34
N ILE A 564 -20.76 17.18 2.19
CA ILE A 564 -20.57 17.94 3.45
C ILE A 564 -19.57 17.27 4.40
N SER A 565 -19.49 15.93 4.40
CA SER A 565 -18.53 15.18 5.21
C SER A 565 -17.11 15.33 4.66
N LEU A 566 -16.97 15.24 3.33
CA LEU A 566 -15.70 15.42 2.62
C LEU A 566 -15.14 16.83 2.82
N LEU A 567 -16.01 17.85 2.77
CA LEU A 567 -15.66 19.24 3.08
C LEU A 567 -15.45 19.51 4.58
N SER A 568 -15.83 18.59 5.47
CA SER A 568 -15.65 18.70 6.92
C SER A 568 -14.49 17.88 7.49
N SER A 569 -13.93 16.95 6.72
CA SER A 569 -13.06 15.89 7.22
C SER A 569 -11.69 15.90 6.57
N GLN A 570 -10.67 15.63 7.38
CA GLN A 570 -9.24 15.69 7.01
C GLN A 570 -8.76 17.10 6.66
N ASP A 571 -7.44 17.23 6.50
CA ASP A 571 -6.74 18.51 6.55
C ASP A 571 -7.12 19.43 5.38
N SER A 572 -7.92 20.44 5.70
CA SER A 572 -7.98 21.73 5.01
C SER A 572 -8.46 21.77 3.55
N LEU A 573 -9.11 20.76 2.94
CA LEU A 573 -9.60 20.90 1.54
C LEU A 573 -10.47 22.17 1.35
N LEU A 574 -11.41 22.43 2.26
CA LEU A 574 -12.25 23.64 2.24
C LEU A 574 -11.43 24.93 2.42
N ASP A 575 -10.32 24.88 3.16
CA ASP A 575 -9.44 26.01 3.39
C ASP A 575 -8.46 26.20 2.22
N GLN A 576 -7.93 25.14 1.61
CA GLN A 576 -7.14 25.13 0.37
C GLN A 576 -7.92 25.78 -0.77
N LEU A 577 -9.16 25.33 -1.02
CA LEU A 577 -10.04 25.97 -1.99
C LEU A 577 -10.26 27.46 -1.64
N SER A 578 -10.35 27.81 -0.36
CA SER A 578 -10.43 29.22 0.05
C SER A 578 -9.13 30.01 -0.11
N GLU A 579 -7.97 29.40 0.03
CA GLU A 579 -6.64 30.01 -0.16
C GLU A 579 -6.35 30.22 -1.66
N MET A 580 -6.82 29.30 -2.49
CA MET A 580 -6.89 29.43 -3.95
C MET A 580 -7.89 30.50 -4.42
N GLY A 581 -8.68 31.06 -3.50
CA GLY A 581 -9.61 32.15 -3.79
C GLY A 581 -10.92 31.70 -4.43
N VAL A 582 -11.33 30.45 -4.26
CA VAL A 582 -12.62 29.91 -4.75
C VAL A 582 -13.78 30.54 -3.98
N ASP A 583 -14.74 31.11 -4.72
CA ASP A 583 -15.94 31.75 -4.17
C ASP A 583 -17.18 30.83 -4.23
N TYR A 584 -17.17 29.81 -5.11
CA TYR A 584 -18.29 28.87 -5.32
C TYR A 584 -17.82 27.42 -5.46
N ILE A 585 -18.67 26.49 -5.02
CA ILE A 585 -18.52 25.05 -5.24
C ILE A 585 -19.72 24.57 -6.06
N GLU A 586 -19.48 24.07 -7.27
CA GLU A 586 -20.46 23.38 -8.09
C GLU A 586 -20.43 21.88 -7.74
N VAL A 587 -21.60 21.27 -7.50
CA VAL A 587 -21.75 19.85 -7.20
C VAL A 587 -22.68 19.24 -8.25
N CYS A 588 -22.14 18.41 -9.14
CA CYS A 588 -22.86 17.88 -10.30
C CYS A 588 -22.43 16.43 -10.63
N ARG A 589 -23.07 15.82 -11.64
CA ARG A 589 -22.86 14.43 -12.07
C ARG A 589 -22.29 14.31 -13.48
N THR A 590 -21.56 13.21 -13.73
CA THR A 590 -20.88 12.95 -15.01
C THR A 590 -21.78 12.97 -16.23
N ASN A 591 -23.02 12.50 -16.10
CA ASN A 591 -23.96 12.31 -17.20
C ASN A 591 -24.83 13.54 -17.50
N GLN A 592 -24.82 14.57 -16.65
CA GLN A 592 -25.88 15.60 -16.64
C GLN A 592 -25.40 17.06 -16.57
N ARG A 593 -24.10 17.37 -16.60
CA ARG A 593 -23.66 18.79 -16.57
C ARG A 593 -24.25 19.57 -17.76
N PRO A 594 -25.07 20.61 -17.52
CA PRO A 594 -25.83 21.27 -18.57
C PRO A 594 -25.05 22.42 -19.24
N GLN A 595 -25.38 22.73 -20.50
CA GLN A 595 -24.81 23.89 -21.24
C GLN A 595 -25.09 25.26 -20.59
N ASN A 596 -25.92 25.29 -19.55
CA ASN A 596 -26.34 26.50 -18.83
C ASN A 596 -25.70 26.63 -17.42
N ALA A 597 -24.74 25.76 -17.05
CA ALA A 597 -24.04 25.85 -15.75
C ALA A 597 -23.44 27.25 -15.49
N ASN A 598 -22.86 27.89 -16.51
CA ASN A 598 -22.33 29.25 -16.39
C ASN A 598 -23.42 30.33 -16.23
N ILE A 599 -24.65 30.11 -16.75
CA ILE A 599 -25.80 30.98 -16.45
C ILE A 599 -26.22 30.81 -14.98
N LEU A 600 -26.29 29.58 -14.47
CA LEU A 600 -26.61 29.34 -13.05
C LEU A 600 -25.59 30.05 -12.14
N LEU A 601 -24.30 29.96 -12.46
CA LEU A 601 -23.23 30.64 -11.74
C LEU A 601 -23.41 32.17 -11.73
N GLY A 602 -23.68 32.78 -12.90
CA GLY A 602 -23.96 34.21 -13.00
C GLY A 602 -25.21 34.64 -12.23
N LEU A 603 -26.28 33.81 -12.24
CA LEU A 603 -27.49 34.04 -11.46
C LEU A 603 -27.22 34.00 -9.95
N VAL A 604 -26.45 33.02 -9.48
CA VAL A 604 -26.04 32.88 -8.08
C VAL A 604 -25.28 34.11 -7.60
N ASP A 605 -24.30 34.60 -8.37
CA ASP A 605 -23.55 35.81 -7.99
C ASP A 605 -24.43 37.07 -8.06
N SER A 606 -25.24 37.23 -9.10
CA SER A 606 -26.14 38.38 -9.25
C SER A 606 -27.14 38.49 -8.09
N CYS A 607 -27.79 37.39 -7.71
CA CYS A 607 -28.69 37.31 -6.55
C CYS A 607 -27.95 37.33 -5.19
N LYS A 608 -26.62 37.22 -5.18
CA LYS A 608 -25.79 36.94 -3.98
C LYS A 608 -26.38 35.78 -3.17
N ALA A 609 -26.76 34.71 -3.87
CA ALA A 609 -27.42 33.54 -3.32
C ALA A 609 -26.43 32.65 -2.52
N ASN A 610 -26.97 31.90 -1.57
CA ASN A 610 -26.23 30.85 -0.87
C ASN A 610 -26.15 29.58 -1.72
N VAL A 611 -27.26 29.26 -2.41
CA VAL A 611 -27.52 28.03 -3.16
C VAL A 611 -28.18 28.40 -4.49
N GLY A 612 -27.65 27.88 -5.59
CA GLY A 612 -28.30 27.81 -6.90
C GLY A 612 -28.59 26.36 -7.25
N ILE A 613 -29.75 26.10 -7.85
CA ILE A 613 -30.15 24.78 -8.33
C ILE A 613 -30.58 24.92 -9.80
N GLN A 614 -30.07 24.05 -10.68
CA GLN A 614 -30.67 23.86 -11.99
C GLN A 614 -31.65 22.68 -11.96
N LEU A 615 -32.83 22.89 -12.56
CA LEU A 615 -33.84 21.86 -12.72
C LEU A 615 -33.76 21.27 -14.13
N PHE A 616 -33.83 19.95 -14.20
CA PHE A 616 -33.91 19.18 -15.43
C PHE A 616 -35.38 18.81 -15.71
N LYS A 617 -35.78 18.71 -16.99
CA LYS A 617 -37.17 18.44 -17.39
C LYS A 617 -37.75 17.16 -16.79
N GLU A 618 -36.93 16.12 -16.68
CA GLU A 618 -37.27 14.86 -16.04
C GLU A 618 -36.49 14.71 -14.74
N ILE A 619 -37.03 15.27 -13.63
CA ILE A 619 -36.57 14.89 -12.29
C ILE A 619 -37.09 13.48 -12.00
N THR A 620 -36.40 12.48 -12.56
CA THR A 620 -36.74 11.05 -12.36
C THR A 620 -36.38 10.61 -10.94
N SER A 621 -35.41 11.28 -10.33
CA SER A 621 -34.87 10.98 -9.00
C SER A 621 -34.45 12.26 -8.25
N GLU A 622 -34.37 12.22 -6.92
CA GLU A 622 -33.69 13.29 -6.14
C GLU A 622 -32.16 13.30 -6.30
N GLU A 623 -31.68 12.44 -7.19
CA GLU A 623 -30.30 12.19 -7.53
C GLU A 623 -29.90 12.88 -8.85
N ASP A 624 -30.86 13.38 -9.63
CA ASP A 624 -30.61 14.29 -10.76
C ASP A 624 -30.36 15.71 -10.21
N PHE A 625 -29.10 16.16 -10.20
CA PHE A 625 -28.71 17.45 -9.60
C PHE A 625 -27.54 18.16 -10.29
N ASP A 626 -27.66 19.49 -10.31
CA ASP A 626 -26.57 20.45 -10.48
C ASP A 626 -26.82 21.61 -9.50
N VAL A 627 -25.91 21.77 -8.54
CA VAL A 627 -26.08 22.66 -7.38
C VAL A 627 -24.81 23.49 -7.16
N ILE A 628 -24.95 24.81 -7.21
CA ILE A 628 -23.88 25.76 -6.90
C ILE A 628 -24.05 26.30 -5.48
N LEU A 629 -23.02 26.15 -4.66
CA LEU A 629 -22.97 26.59 -3.26
C LEU A 629 -21.95 27.70 -3.10
N SER A 630 -22.32 28.84 -2.52
CA SER A 630 -21.32 29.88 -2.20
C SER A 630 -20.39 29.42 -1.07
N MET A 631 -19.10 29.69 -1.18
CA MET A 631 -18.08 29.36 -0.16
C MET A 631 -18.44 29.94 1.22
N SER A 632 -19.07 31.12 1.25
CA SER A 632 -19.56 31.77 2.48
C SER A 632 -20.69 30.99 3.17
N PHE A 633 -21.48 30.24 2.41
CA PHE A 633 -22.53 29.35 2.90
C PHE A 633 -21.96 28.00 3.30
N VAL A 634 -21.10 27.39 2.48
CA VAL A 634 -20.44 26.10 2.76
C VAL A 634 -19.72 26.13 4.11
N LYS A 635 -18.94 27.19 4.39
CA LYS A 635 -18.25 27.40 5.69
C LYS A 635 -19.19 27.52 6.90
N LYS A 636 -20.48 27.79 6.69
CA LYS A 636 -21.53 27.77 7.74
C LYS A 636 -22.24 26.41 7.79
N TRP A 637 -22.50 25.80 6.64
CA TRP A 637 -23.19 24.52 6.51
C TRP A 637 -22.39 23.37 7.11
N VAL A 638 -21.08 23.29 6.83
CA VAL A 638 -20.15 22.31 7.42
C VAL A 638 -20.15 22.36 8.95
N LYS A 639 -20.29 23.56 9.56
CA LYS A 639 -20.42 23.72 11.03
C LYS A 639 -21.74 23.20 11.59
N GLN A 640 -22.71 22.91 10.72
CA GLN A 640 -24.03 22.36 11.04
C GLN A 640 -24.19 20.92 10.51
N ILE A 641 -23.08 20.18 10.35
CA ILE A 641 -23.09 18.77 9.92
C ILE A 641 -24.00 17.85 10.76
N ASN A 642 -24.25 18.22 12.02
CA ASN A 642 -25.22 17.55 12.92
C ASN A 642 -26.68 17.97 12.70
N LYS A 643 -27.00 18.64 11.58
CA LYS A 643 -28.38 18.94 11.14
C LYS A 643 -28.68 18.37 9.76
N VAL A 644 -27.69 17.70 9.15
CA VAL A 644 -27.84 17.00 7.88
C VAL A 644 -28.90 15.91 8.06
N ARG A 645 -29.93 15.93 7.21
CA ARG A 645 -30.98 14.92 7.24
C ARG A 645 -30.56 13.69 6.44
N PHE A 646 -30.81 12.54 7.04
CA PHE A 646 -30.74 11.24 6.40
C PHE A 646 -32.14 10.67 6.23
N ASP A 647 -32.38 10.05 5.10
CA ASP A 647 -33.52 9.21 4.80
C ASP A 647 -33.10 7.74 4.99
N ALA A 648 -33.90 6.97 5.72
CA ALA A 648 -33.63 5.56 6.01
C ALA A 648 -34.36 4.67 5.00
N VAL A 649 -33.65 4.21 3.98
CA VAL A 649 -34.20 3.40 2.89
C VAL A 649 -34.20 1.94 3.30
N LEU A 650 -35.36 1.29 3.27
CA LEU A 650 -35.52 -0.10 3.67
C LEU A 650 -34.95 -1.04 2.58
N ALA A 651 -34.03 -1.92 2.94
CA ALA A 651 -33.31 -2.81 2.03
C ALA A 651 -33.16 -4.24 2.58
N SER A 652 -32.98 -5.20 1.67
CA SER A 652 -32.63 -6.60 2.00
C SER A 652 -31.12 -6.78 1.88
N ASN A 653 -30.43 -6.96 3.01
CA ASN A 653 -28.99 -7.18 3.03
C ASN A 653 -28.62 -8.43 3.84
N SER A 654 -27.83 -9.32 3.25
CA SER A 654 -27.22 -10.45 3.97
C SER A 654 -26.13 -9.94 4.93
N TYR A 655 -26.04 -10.55 6.11
CA TYR A 655 -25.10 -10.15 7.15
C TYR A 655 -24.72 -11.33 8.05
N VAL A 656 -23.72 -11.15 8.90
CA VAL A 656 -23.25 -12.16 9.87
C VAL A 656 -23.57 -11.70 11.29
N GLU A 657 -24.15 -12.57 12.13
CA GLU A 657 -24.39 -12.28 13.54
C GLU A 657 -23.73 -13.33 14.46
N MET A 658 -23.32 -12.89 15.65
CA MET A 658 -22.76 -13.74 16.69
C MET A 658 -23.90 -14.35 17.52
N VAL A 659 -24.15 -15.65 17.38
CA VAL A 659 -25.20 -16.39 18.12
C VAL A 659 -24.53 -17.52 18.88
N GLN A 660 -24.74 -17.59 20.20
CA GLN A 660 -24.18 -18.63 21.09
C GLN A 660 -22.63 -18.80 21.06
N LYS A 661 -21.89 -17.80 20.54
CA LYS A 661 -20.44 -17.71 20.27
C LYS A 661 -19.98 -18.20 18.89
N ASP A 662 -20.91 -18.65 18.05
CA ASP A 662 -20.65 -18.97 16.66
C ASP A 662 -21.16 -17.83 15.76
N TRP A 663 -20.51 -17.65 14.61
CA TRP A 663 -20.93 -16.68 13.60
C TRP A 663 -21.88 -17.37 12.61
N ILE A 664 -23.06 -16.78 12.41
CA ILE A 664 -24.11 -17.31 11.54
C ILE A 664 -24.40 -16.31 10.43
N ASP A 665 -24.37 -16.78 9.19
CA ASP A 665 -24.82 -16.01 8.02
C ASP A 665 -26.35 -15.92 8.00
N VAL A 666 -26.87 -14.71 7.96
CA VAL A 666 -28.31 -14.40 7.90
C VAL A 666 -28.63 -13.86 6.51
N VAL A 667 -29.37 -14.65 5.73
CA VAL A 667 -29.88 -14.27 4.41
C VAL A 667 -31.37 -13.91 4.55
N PRO A 668 -31.77 -12.64 4.35
CA PRO A 668 -33.14 -12.21 4.56
C PRO A 668 -34.07 -12.58 3.39
N SER A 669 -35.29 -13.01 3.70
CA SER A 669 -36.37 -13.19 2.72
C SER A 669 -37.23 -11.94 2.49
N VAL A 670 -37.12 -10.95 3.38
CA VAL A 670 -37.83 -9.65 3.36
C VAL A 670 -36.88 -8.54 3.80
N PRO A 671 -37.10 -7.27 3.43
CA PRO A 671 -36.21 -6.16 3.80
C PRO A 671 -35.99 -6.05 5.32
N ASN A 672 -34.75 -6.26 5.74
CA ASN A 672 -34.30 -6.46 7.13
C ASN A 672 -33.41 -5.32 7.66
N SER A 673 -33.12 -4.32 6.82
CA SER A 673 -32.10 -3.32 7.08
C SER A 673 -32.50 -1.93 6.59
N TYR A 674 -31.89 -0.90 7.16
CA TYR A 674 -31.93 0.47 6.66
C TYR A 674 -30.56 0.87 6.09
N GLU A 675 -30.56 1.32 4.85
CA GLU A 675 -29.46 2.06 4.24
C GLU A 675 -29.71 3.56 4.38
N PHE A 676 -28.72 4.29 4.87
CA PHE A 676 -28.83 5.74 5.05
C PHE A 676 -28.48 6.48 3.76
N ARG A 677 -29.42 7.26 3.25
CA ARG A 677 -29.22 8.14 2.08
C ARG A 677 -29.34 9.60 2.50
N CYS A 678 -28.59 10.47 1.84
CA CYS A 678 -28.58 11.91 2.05
C CYS A 678 -28.39 12.60 0.70
N SER A 679 -29.37 13.39 0.27
CA SER A 679 -29.26 14.20 -0.95
C SER A 679 -28.53 15.52 -0.67
N ILE A 680 -27.81 16.03 -1.68
CA ILE A 680 -27.21 17.37 -1.70
C ILE A 680 -28.25 18.48 -1.39
N TYR A 681 -29.51 18.26 -1.73
CA TYR A 681 -30.63 19.17 -1.44
C TYR A 681 -30.89 19.36 0.07
N SER A 682 -30.30 18.56 0.96
CA SER A 682 -30.27 18.82 2.41
C SER A 682 -29.59 20.15 2.77
N CYS A 683 -28.82 20.76 1.87
CA CYS A 683 -28.31 22.13 2.04
C CYS A 683 -29.44 23.18 2.16
N LEU A 684 -30.61 22.93 1.58
CA LEU A 684 -31.76 23.85 1.64
C LEU A 684 -32.29 24.04 3.06
N ASP A 685 -32.18 23.04 3.94
CA ASP A 685 -32.56 23.14 5.35
C ASP A 685 -31.66 24.10 6.15
N ALA A 686 -30.47 24.42 5.65
CA ALA A 686 -29.52 25.33 6.26
C ALA A 686 -29.51 26.74 5.63
N SER A 687 -30.26 26.96 4.55
CA SER A 687 -30.30 28.24 3.82
C SER A 687 -31.69 28.88 3.87
N PRO A 688 -31.81 30.20 4.14
CA PRO A 688 -33.09 30.89 4.03
C PRO A 688 -33.53 30.94 2.56
N ILE A 689 -34.84 30.77 2.32
CA ILE A 689 -35.41 30.59 0.97
C ILE A 689 -35.16 31.78 0.03
N ASN A 690 -35.02 33.00 0.56
CA ASN A 690 -34.68 34.20 -0.20
C ASN A 690 -33.20 34.26 -0.65
N LYS A 691 -32.36 33.32 -0.19
CA LYS A 691 -30.98 33.08 -0.63
C LYS A 691 -30.83 31.80 -1.45
N VAL A 692 -31.94 31.22 -1.89
CA VAL A 692 -31.96 30.18 -2.93
C VAL A 692 -32.29 30.85 -4.26
N CYS A 693 -31.68 30.38 -5.35
CA CYS A 693 -32.06 30.72 -6.72
C CYS A 693 -32.20 29.44 -7.55
N VAL A 694 -33.02 29.51 -8.60
CA VAL A 694 -33.43 28.35 -9.40
C VAL A 694 -33.33 28.70 -10.88
N LEU A 695 -32.67 27.83 -11.63
CA LEU A 695 -32.62 27.86 -13.08
C LEU A 695 -33.54 26.75 -13.63
N ASP A 696 -34.67 27.17 -14.18
CA ASP A 696 -35.71 26.32 -14.75
C ASP A 696 -35.47 26.19 -16.26
N SER A 697 -34.94 25.04 -16.70
CA SER A 697 -34.59 24.79 -18.10
C SER A 697 -35.82 24.25 -18.83
N THR A 698 -36.59 25.15 -19.43
CA THR A 698 -37.79 24.81 -20.19
C THR A 698 -37.45 24.52 -21.65
N GLU A 699 -38.36 23.90 -22.38
CA GLU A 699 -38.26 23.77 -23.84
C GLU A 699 -38.56 25.10 -24.53
#